data_AF-A0A8C5E8G7-F1
#
_entry.id   AF-A0A8C5E8G7-F1
#
_cell.length_a   1.000
_cell.length_b   1.000
_cell.length_c   1.000
_cell.angle_alpha   90.00
_cell.angle_beta   90.00
_cell.angle_gamma   90.00
#
_symmetry.space_group_name_H-M   'P 1'
#
loop_
_entity.id
_entity.type
_entity.pdbx_description
1 polymer ?
#
loop_
_entity_poly.entity_id
_entity_poly.type
_entity_poly.pdbx_seq_one_letter_code
_entity_poly.pdbx_strand_id
1 'polypeptide(L)'
;KKQHKCIILGKKVKTLRYPEFKPFHTAIIRSILVSGRLGPNIQHVGCYGLLLQHLKSEELHWLHPDLTIGEVEQRYENNHAEAEWRYDLRIRYVPVNFLEKFKDDRSTFLYFYQQVRSDYMQYHASKVSDGLAMQLGCLEIRKEVGLDLFFPEQLINSMKSKQLRKLIQQTFQQYATLKEDDCMLKFFETLRDFVNYDEEVFPCELVQGWSISVELVVGGRGIRQRTQKDSAAVFLADFKQVKKIECLSQGDGRALLNLTVEGARQCLSINVASVPMAENMMDLIDGYCRLENDTDDSVIYRANKGSDIYCEIPDERPRSGLLKYGIDRSDIILGKILGEGFFGEVYDGVYKQLVINVAVKTCKDCSPDVMEKFMSEAVIMKNLNHPHIVRLIGIIEENPVWIVMELYQYGELGNYLTQNQHTLTNTTLVLFSVQICKALVFLEGVNMVHRDIAVRNVLVASPDCVKLGDFGLSRYIEEEEYYKASVTRLPIKWMAPESINFRRFTSASDVWMFAVCVWEIMSRGQQPFFWLENRDVINQLEQGIRLPKPDNCPPALYSLMTRCWSYDHRERPSFTELVLNEALCASSPDLASPCEYQSPIDSMKTLTLPVRSPRPRSVGESEFSRLEPNSREDAQRLWQRERHHMQDTLRRQKEQMMEDEKWLEKEERLLVGNRASLTFVHPLSVSLCPPGREFTPPEKPPRIGAQPAPTAELDRSDDKVYQCVMSLVKVVVQLKNDITELEPELYITIVKSVGMALRDLICSVDDILPTLHESIRTEIKGTQKLLNNDMSELVSKMRLAQQNAITSLKEECKKQMLAAAHTLAMDGKNMLDVVDQARVRSNLAKPVAP
;
A
#
# COMPACT_ATOMS: atom_id res chain seq x y z
N LYS A 1 -33.79 1.48 -3.65
CA LYS A 1 -32.86 2.08 -2.65
C LYS A 1 -31.58 2.51 -3.40
N LYS A 2 -30.49 2.89 -2.72
CA LYS A 2 -29.15 3.05 -3.33
C LYS A 2 -28.21 2.06 -2.65
N GLN A 3 -27.79 1.00 -3.34
CA GLN A 3 -26.79 0.06 -2.85
C GLN A 3 -25.36 0.59 -3.10
N HIS A 4 -24.39 -0.05 -2.43
CA HIS A 4 -22.97 0.09 -2.70
C HIS A 4 -22.43 -1.30 -3.07
N LYS A 5 -21.83 -1.47 -4.25
CA LYS A 5 -21.08 -2.70 -4.59
C LYS A 5 -19.60 -2.34 -4.75
N CYS A 6 -18.71 -3.23 -4.32
CA CYS A 6 -17.26 -3.06 -4.45
C CYS A 6 -16.76 -3.85 -5.65
N ILE A 7 -16.22 -3.15 -6.66
CA ILE A 7 -15.69 -3.78 -7.87
C ILE A 7 -14.16 -3.82 -7.80
N ILE A 8 -13.60 -5.01 -7.99
CA ILE A 8 -12.16 -5.29 -8.08
C ILE A 8 -11.68 -4.97 -9.51
N LEU A 9 -10.53 -4.30 -9.59
CA LEU A 9 -9.94 -3.73 -10.80
C LEU A 9 -8.47 -4.17 -10.91
N GLY A 10 -8.22 -5.47 -10.83
CA GLY A 10 -6.90 -6.02 -10.48
C GLY A 10 -6.52 -5.61 -9.06
N LYS A 11 -5.28 -5.15 -8.83
CA LYS A 11 -4.77 -4.69 -7.52
C LYS A 11 -5.38 -3.35 -7.02
N LYS A 12 -6.64 -3.05 -7.35
CA LYS A 12 -7.36 -1.82 -6.98
C LYS A 12 -8.83 -2.15 -6.76
N VAL A 13 -9.50 -1.41 -5.88
CA VAL A 13 -10.95 -1.51 -5.66
C VAL A 13 -11.63 -0.20 -6.03
N LYS A 14 -12.89 -0.26 -6.49
CA LYS A 14 -13.78 0.90 -6.62
C LYS A 14 -15.18 0.56 -6.09
N THR A 15 -15.55 1.18 -4.96
CA THR A 15 -16.93 1.16 -4.46
C THR A 15 -17.82 2.05 -5.33
N LEU A 16 -18.99 1.56 -5.71
CA LEU A 16 -19.94 2.26 -6.58
C LEU A 16 -21.32 2.32 -5.92
N ARG A 17 -21.84 3.54 -5.71
CA ARG A 17 -23.18 3.81 -5.19
C ARG A 17 -24.18 3.93 -6.36
N TYR A 18 -25.12 3.00 -6.48
CA TYR A 18 -25.97 2.87 -7.68
C TYR A 18 -27.46 2.63 -7.33
N PRO A 19 -28.43 3.09 -8.18
CA PRO A 19 -29.85 2.80 -7.98
C PRO A 19 -30.25 1.42 -8.53
N GLU A 20 -30.97 0.68 -7.69
CA GLU A 20 -31.53 -0.67 -7.85
C GLU A 20 -32.07 -1.01 -9.27
N PHE A 21 -32.83 -0.09 -9.88
CA PHE A 21 -33.63 -0.32 -11.09
C PHE A 21 -32.96 0.04 -12.43
N LYS A 22 -31.67 0.37 -12.47
CA LYS A 22 -30.97 0.66 -13.73
C LYS A 22 -30.10 -0.53 -14.18
N PRO A 23 -29.85 -0.70 -15.49
CA PRO A 23 -28.85 -1.65 -16.00
C PRO A 23 -27.51 -1.46 -15.30
N PHE A 24 -27.04 -2.54 -14.68
CA PHE A 24 -25.92 -2.55 -13.74
C PHE A 24 -24.59 -2.40 -14.47
N HIS A 25 -24.33 -3.35 -15.36
CA HIS A 25 -23.03 -3.60 -15.99
C HIS A 25 -22.56 -2.41 -16.86
N THR A 26 -23.31 -2.03 -17.89
CA THR A 26 -22.89 -0.98 -18.85
C THR A 26 -22.62 0.36 -18.18
N ALA A 27 -23.40 0.71 -17.15
CA ALA A 27 -23.19 1.95 -16.38
C ALA A 27 -22.03 1.87 -15.38
N ILE A 28 -21.80 0.70 -14.77
CA ILE A 28 -20.65 0.46 -13.88
C ILE A 28 -19.35 0.48 -14.68
N ILE A 29 -19.28 -0.23 -15.81
CA ILE A 29 -18.09 -0.24 -16.67
C ILE A 29 -17.81 1.18 -17.17
N ARG A 30 -18.78 1.88 -17.77
CA ARG A 30 -18.59 3.28 -18.21
C ARG A 30 -18.16 4.19 -17.05
N SER A 31 -18.71 4.01 -15.84
CA SER A 31 -18.27 4.74 -14.63
C SER A 31 -16.83 4.44 -14.22
N ILE A 32 -16.39 3.17 -14.28
CA ILE A 32 -15.01 2.78 -13.96
C ILE A 32 -14.03 3.38 -14.98
N LEU A 33 -14.30 3.19 -16.27
CA LEU A 33 -13.42 3.65 -17.35
C LEU A 33 -13.31 5.19 -17.36
N VAL A 34 -14.43 5.91 -17.30
CA VAL A 34 -14.45 7.39 -17.25
C VAL A 34 -13.78 7.94 -15.99
N SER A 35 -13.75 7.20 -14.88
CA SER A 35 -13.05 7.63 -13.66
C SER A 35 -11.52 7.53 -13.71
N GLY A 36 -10.93 7.06 -14.81
CA GLY A 36 -9.48 7.00 -15.01
C GLY A 36 -8.71 6.05 -14.07
N ARG A 37 -9.39 5.31 -13.17
CA ARG A 37 -8.74 4.40 -12.20
C ARG A 37 -7.98 3.25 -12.89
N LEU A 38 -8.33 2.89 -14.14
CA LEU A 38 -7.55 1.94 -14.95
C LEU A 38 -6.39 2.62 -15.68
N GLY A 39 -6.66 3.77 -16.30
CA GLY A 39 -5.71 4.60 -17.05
C GLY A 39 -6.43 5.59 -17.97
N PRO A 40 -5.70 6.49 -18.66
CA PRO A 40 -6.26 7.43 -19.62
C PRO A 40 -6.56 6.77 -20.99
N ASN A 41 -7.30 7.48 -21.85
CA ASN A 41 -7.44 7.21 -23.29
C ASN A 41 -7.93 5.79 -23.67
N ILE A 42 -8.78 5.18 -22.84
CA ILE A 42 -9.40 3.88 -23.14
C ILE A 42 -10.38 4.03 -24.30
N GLN A 43 -10.17 3.26 -25.36
CA GLN A 43 -10.97 3.21 -26.58
C GLN A 43 -11.79 1.90 -26.63
N HIS A 44 -11.21 0.79 -26.17
CA HIS A 44 -11.76 -0.57 -26.29
C HIS A 44 -12.80 -0.93 -25.21
N VAL A 45 -13.75 -0.02 -24.97
CA VAL A 45 -14.80 -0.14 -23.94
C VAL A 45 -15.58 -1.46 -24.07
N GLY A 46 -15.88 -1.90 -25.30
CA GLY A 46 -16.63 -3.13 -25.59
C GLY A 46 -15.90 -4.43 -25.27
N CYS A 47 -14.61 -4.41 -24.90
CA CYS A 47 -13.84 -5.62 -24.52
C CYS A 47 -14.04 -6.02 -23.05
N TYR A 48 -14.60 -5.13 -22.22
CA TYR A 48 -14.76 -5.32 -20.77
C TYR A 48 -16.09 -5.99 -20.41
N GLY A 49 -16.03 -6.99 -19.52
CA GLY A 49 -17.16 -7.64 -18.86
C GLY A 49 -17.04 -7.59 -17.34
N LEU A 50 -18.12 -7.88 -16.63
CA LEU A 50 -18.14 -7.98 -15.16
C LEU A 50 -18.39 -9.42 -14.71
N LEU A 51 -17.44 -9.98 -13.98
CA LEU A 51 -17.51 -11.31 -13.39
C LEU A 51 -18.00 -11.21 -11.94
N LEU A 52 -18.96 -12.05 -11.56
CA LEU A 52 -19.35 -12.32 -10.18
C LEU A 52 -18.80 -13.70 -9.79
N GLN A 53 -18.06 -13.80 -8.70
CA GLN A 53 -17.46 -15.06 -8.24
C GLN A 53 -17.78 -15.28 -6.75
N HIS A 54 -18.17 -16.51 -6.39
CA HIS A 54 -18.34 -16.91 -4.99
C HIS A 54 -16.98 -17.30 -4.40
N LEU A 55 -16.63 -16.78 -3.23
CA LEU A 55 -15.31 -16.94 -2.60
C LEU A 55 -15.10 -18.32 -1.94
N LYS A 56 -16.17 -19.13 -1.80
CA LYS A 56 -16.16 -20.41 -1.08
C LYS A 56 -16.47 -21.62 -1.96
N SER A 57 -16.56 -21.44 -3.28
CA SER A 57 -16.86 -22.51 -4.25
C SER A 57 -16.33 -22.17 -5.64
N GLU A 58 -16.48 -23.06 -6.61
CA GLU A 58 -16.13 -22.83 -8.01
C GLU A 58 -17.21 -22.06 -8.79
N GLU A 59 -18.29 -21.60 -8.14
CA GLU A 59 -19.39 -20.86 -8.77
C GLU A 59 -18.97 -19.45 -9.25
N LEU A 60 -19.21 -19.20 -10.53
CA LEU A 60 -18.90 -17.95 -11.21
C LEU A 60 -19.94 -17.62 -12.29
N HIS A 61 -20.32 -16.35 -12.38
CA HIS A 61 -21.36 -15.82 -13.25
C HIS A 61 -20.87 -14.55 -13.95
N TRP A 62 -20.78 -14.57 -15.28
CA TRP A 62 -20.56 -13.36 -16.07
C TRP A 62 -21.88 -12.60 -16.20
N LEU A 63 -21.90 -11.38 -15.68
CA LEU A 63 -23.11 -10.58 -15.56
C LEU A 63 -23.38 -9.83 -16.86
N HIS A 64 -24.40 -10.27 -17.60
CA HIS A 64 -24.79 -9.67 -18.88
C HIS A 64 -25.13 -8.16 -18.76
N PRO A 65 -24.77 -7.31 -19.75
CA PRO A 65 -25.11 -5.88 -19.82
C PRO A 65 -26.49 -5.46 -19.32
N ASP A 66 -27.53 -6.22 -19.68
CA ASP A 66 -28.94 -5.89 -19.44
C ASP A 66 -29.50 -6.47 -18.13
N LEU A 67 -28.64 -6.89 -17.20
CA LEU A 67 -29.06 -7.22 -15.83
C LEU A 67 -29.13 -5.95 -14.96
N THR A 68 -30.16 -5.86 -14.12
CA THR A 68 -30.27 -4.85 -13.05
C THR A 68 -29.65 -5.34 -11.74
N ILE A 69 -29.38 -4.45 -10.77
CA ILE A 69 -28.87 -4.87 -9.45
C ILE A 69 -29.84 -5.82 -8.76
N GLY A 70 -31.14 -5.48 -8.78
CA GLY A 70 -32.16 -6.31 -8.15
C GLY A 70 -32.22 -7.73 -8.73
N GLU A 71 -31.96 -7.91 -10.02
CA GLU A 71 -31.86 -9.25 -10.62
C GLU A 71 -30.59 -10.01 -10.22
N VAL A 72 -29.43 -9.33 -10.12
CA VAL A 72 -28.18 -9.95 -9.69
C VAL A 72 -28.28 -10.41 -8.23
N GLU A 73 -28.80 -9.54 -7.36
CA GLU A 73 -29.11 -9.85 -5.96
C GLU A 73 -30.13 -10.99 -5.86
N GLN A 74 -31.23 -10.94 -6.62
CA GLN A 74 -32.29 -11.93 -6.54
C GLN A 74 -31.87 -13.32 -7.05
N ARG A 75 -31.04 -13.40 -8.09
CA ARG A 75 -30.65 -14.67 -8.74
C ARG A 75 -29.45 -15.34 -8.09
N TYR A 76 -28.43 -14.57 -7.70
CA TYR A 76 -27.14 -15.11 -7.29
C TYR A 76 -26.85 -14.86 -5.80
N GLU A 77 -26.95 -13.62 -5.33
CA GLU A 77 -26.54 -13.28 -3.95
C GLU A 77 -27.52 -13.76 -2.88
N ASN A 78 -28.82 -13.83 -3.18
CA ASN A 78 -29.94 -14.09 -2.26
C ASN A 78 -29.80 -15.31 -1.32
N ASN A 79 -29.02 -16.32 -1.70
CA ASN A 79 -28.84 -17.56 -0.93
C ASN A 79 -27.64 -17.52 0.03
N HIS A 80 -26.83 -16.46 -0.04
CA HIS A 80 -25.50 -16.33 0.57
C HIS A 80 -25.31 -14.96 1.21
N ALA A 81 -24.22 -14.75 1.95
CA ALA A 81 -23.90 -13.41 2.45
C ALA A 81 -23.20 -12.57 1.38
N GLU A 82 -23.48 -11.26 1.31
CA GLU A 82 -22.86 -10.34 0.34
C GLU A 82 -21.32 -10.35 0.40
N ALA A 83 -20.74 -10.59 1.59
CA ALA A 83 -19.30 -10.72 1.80
C ALA A 83 -18.70 -12.07 1.31
N GLU A 84 -19.52 -13.00 0.83
CA GLU A 84 -19.05 -14.25 0.18
C GLU A 84 -18.91 -14.07 -1.34
N TRP A 85 -19.32 -12.93 -1.89
CA TRP A 85 -19.28 -12.63 -3.32
C TRP A 85 -18.25 -11.56 -3.68
N ARG A 86 -17.56 -11.75 -4.81
CA ARG A 86 -16.59 -10.79 -5.37
C ARG A 86 -17.00 -10.39 -6.79
N TYR A 87 -16.91 -9.10 -7.09
CA TYR A 87 -17.15 -8.55 -8.42
C TYR A 87 -15.82 -8.14 -9.07
N ASP A 88 -15.39 -8.82 -10.13
CA ASP A 88 -14.17 -8.50 -10.88
C ASP A 88 -14.49 -7.86 -12.23
N LEU A 89 -14.00 -6.64 -12.47
CA LEU A 89 -13.97 -6.10 -13.83
C LEU A 89 -12.86 -6.80 -14.61
N ARG A 90 -13.19 -7.42 -15.74
CA ARG A 90 -12.24 -8.19 -16.54
C ARG A 90 -12.39 -7.87 -18.02
N ILE A 91 -11.33 -8.03 -18.79
CA ILE A 91 -11.42 -8.10 -20.25
C ILE A 91 -11.81 -9.54 -20.61
N ARG A 92 -12.88 -9.70 -21.37
CA ARG A 92 -13.46 -10.99 -21.76
C ARG A 92 -13.51 -11.17 -23.29
N TYR A 93 -13.97 -10.14 -23.99
CA TYR A 93 -14.21 -10.20 -25.43
C TYR A 93 -12.93 -9.75 -26.16
N VAL A 94 -12.01 -10.68 -26.41
CA VAL A 94 -10.66 -10.43 -26.94
C VAL A 94 -10.64 -10.46 -28.48
N PRO A 95 -10.31 -9.35 -29.17
CA PRO A 95 -10.25 -9.34 -30.64
C PRO A 95 -9.16 -10.25 -31.23
N VAL A 96 -9.36 -10.76 -32.46
CA VAL A 96 -8.38 -11.63 -33.17
C VAL A 96 -6.96 -11.03 -33.18
N ASN A 97 -6.85 -9.72 -33.42
CA ASN A 97 -5.59 -8.97 -33.45
C ASN A 97 -5.44 -8.06 -32.21
N PHE A 98 -5.79 -8.52 -31.01
CA PHE A 98 -5.74 -7.67 -29.80
C PHE A 98 -4.35 -7.04 -29.54
N LEU A 99 -3.26 -7.74 -29.88
CA LEU A 99 -1.88 -7.24 -29.77
C LEU A 99 -1.62 -5.99 -30.64
N GLU A 100 -2.34 -5.87 -31.76
CA GLU A 100 -2.29 -4.67 -32.61
C GLU A 100 -3.31 -3.64 -32.14
N LYS A 101 -4.58 -4.03 -31.94
CA LYS A 101 -5.67 -3.12 -31.54
C LYS A 101 -5.40 -2.42 -30.20
N PHE A 102 -4.94 -3.14 -29.19
CA PHE A 102 -4.67 -2.56 -27.86
C PHE A 102 -3.37 -1.76 -27.81
N LYS A 103 -2.51 -1.78 -28.85
CA LYS A 103 -1.23 -1.07 -28.85
C LYS A 103 -1.37 0.45 -28.70
N ASP A 104 -2.41 1.02 -29.32
CA ASP A 104 -2.76 2.44 -29.22
C ASP A 104 -3.62 2.76 -27.97
N ASP A 105 -4.05 1.72 -27.25
CA ASP A 105 -4.82 1.76 -26.00
C ASP A 105 -4.00 1.12 -24.87
N ARG A 106 -2.88 1.78 -24.51
CA ARG A 106 -1.93 1.34 -23.47
C ARG A 106 -2.63 0.92 -22.17
N SER A 107 -3.73 1.59 -21.81
CA SER A 107 -4.50 1.32 -20.60
C SER A 107 -5.21 -0.03 -20.67
N THR A 108 -5.90 -0.34 -21.77
CA THR A 108 -6.49 -1.68 -21.99
C THR A 108 -5.40 -2.75 -22.14
N PHE A 109 -4.30 -2.48 -22.84
CA PHE A 109 -3.20 -3.43 -23.01
C PHE A 109 -2.55 -3.83 -21.68
N LEU A 110 -2.19 -2.83 -20.85
CA LEU A 110 -1.61 -3.04 -19.53
C LEU A 110 -2.59 -3.76 -18.58
N TYR A 111 -3.89 -3.45 -18.67
CA TYR A 111 -4.91 -4.12 -17.87
C TYR A 111 -5.06 -5.60 -18.25
N PHE A 112 -5.10 -5.91 -19.56
CA PHE A 112 -5.20 -7.30 -20.02
C PHE A 112 -3.95 -8.12 -19.64
N TYR A 113 -2.76 -7.54 -19.78
CA TYR A 113 -1.51 -8.16 -19.33
C TYR A 113 -1.49 -8.42 -17.82
N GLN A 114 -1.94 -7.46 -17.00
CA GLN A 114 -2.04 -7.68 -15.54
C GLN A 114 -3.04 -8.78 -15.18
N GLN A 115 -4.19 -8.86 -15.88
CA GLN A 115 -5.16 -9.93 -15.72
C GLN A 115 -4.55 -11.30 -16.05
N VAL A 116 -3.99 -11.46 -17.25
CA VAL A 116 -3.43 -12.73 -17.72
C VAL A 116 -2.19 -13.15 -16.91
N ARG A 117 -1.37 -12.19 -16.42
CA ARG A 117 -0.31 -12.48 -15.43
C ARG A 117 -0.88 -13.01 -14.12
N SER A 118 -1.97 -12.42 -13.61
CA SER A 118 -2.60 -12.86 -12.37
C SER A 118 -3.14 -14.28 -12.50
N ASP A 119 -3.86 -14.56 -13.60
CA ASP A 119 -4.40 -15.89 -13.90
C ASP A 119 -3.27 -16.93 -14.07
N TYR A 120 -2.17 -16.56 -14.75
CA TYR A 120 -0.97 -17.39 -14.85
C TYR A 120 -0.39 -17.73 -13.47
N MET A 121 -0.14 -16.73 -12.62
CA MET A 121 0.44 -16.94 -11.29
C MET A 121 -0.46 -17.81 -10.40
N GLN A 122 -1.78 -17.56 -10.42
CA GLN A 122 -2.74 -18.27 -9.57
C GLN A 122 -3.01 -19.71 -10.02
N TYR A 123 -3.16 -19.94 -11.33
CA TYR A 123 -3.67 -21.22 -11.84
C TYR A 123 -2.66 -22.06 -12.64
N HIS A 124 -1.55 -21.48 -13.12
CA HIS A 124 -0.64 -22.15 -14.08
C HIS A 124 0.85 -22.15 -13.69
N ALA A 125 1.33 -21.23 -12.87
CA ALA A 125 2.77 -21.08 -12.59
C ALA A 125 3.39 -22.31 -11.91
N SER A 126 2.63 -23.05 -11.10
CA SER A 126 3.06 -24.32 -10.50
C SER A 126 2.98 -25.54 -11.44
N LYS A 127 2.51 -25.36 -12.68
CA LYS A 127 2.28 -26.42 -13.70
C LYS A 127 3.16 -26.27 -14.95
N VAL A 128 3.81 -25.12 -15.15
CA VAL A 128 4.79 -24.90 -16.22
C VAL A 128 6.16 -25.48 -15.85
N SER A 129 7.08 -25.57 -16.82
CA SER A 129 8.47 -25.93 -16.55
C SER A 129 9.25 -24.78 -15.88
N ASP A 130 10.26 -25.13 -15.08
CA ASP A 130 11.22 -24.19 -14.47
C ASP A 130 11.79 -23.18 -15.49
N GLY A 131 12.04 -23.62 -16.74
CA GLY A 131 12.53 -22.76 -17.82
C GLY A 131 11.50 -21.72 -18.27
N LEU A 132 10.24 -22.12 -18.47
CA LEU A 132 9.17 -21.21 -18.87
C LEU A 132 8.83 -20.22 -17.75
N ALA A 133 8.75 -20.69 -16.50
CA ALA A 133 8.60 -19.83 -15.33
C ALA A 133 9.77 -18.85 -15.15
N MET A 134 11.01 -19.29 -15.41
CA MET A 134 12.19 -18.43 -15.37
C MET A 134 12.15 -17.35 -16.46
N GLN A 135 11.69 -17.67 -17.67
CA GLN A 135 11.54 -16.69 -18.76
C GLN A 135 10.44 -15.66 -18.45
N LEU A 136 9.23 -16.12 -18.11
CA LEU A 136 8.09 -15.26 -17.78
C LEU A 136 8.43 -14.34 -16.59
N GLY A 137 8.95 -14.89 -15.49
CA GLY A 137 9.35 -14.09 -14.34
C GLY A 137 10.46 -13.08 -14.64
N CYS A 138 11.40 -13.39 -15.54
CA CYS A 138 12.43 -12.42 -15.96
C CYS A 138 11.89 -11.30 -16.85
N LEU A 139 10.74 -11.44 -17.51
CA LEU A 139 10.09 -10.33 -18.22
C LEU A 139 9.48 -9.30 -17.24
N GLU A 140 9.09 -9.74 -16.04
CA GLU A 140 8.50 -8.91 -14.99
C GLU A 140 9.51 -8.09 -14.17
N ILE A 141 10.78 -8.51 -14.11
CA ILE A 141 11.82 -7.88 -13.28
C ILE A 141 12.22 -6.51 -13.87
N ARG A 142 11.43 -5.48 -13.56
CA ARG A 142 11.70 -4.10 -13.97
C ARG A 142 11.88 -3.15 -12.80
N LYS A 143 11.00 -3.18 -11.79
CA LYS A 143 11.04 -2.28 -10.61
C LYS A 143 10.49 -2.85 -9.29
N GLU A 144 9.81 -4.00 -9.29
CA GLU A 144 9.26 -4.61 -8.08
C GLU A 144 10.28 -5.55 -7.38
N VAL A 145 10.06 -5.87 -6.10
CA VAL A 145 10.97 -6.68 -5.27
C VAL A 145 10.16 -7.72 -4.47
N GLY A 146 10.65 -8.96 -4.45
CA GLY A 146 9.97 -10.16 -3.95
C GLY A 146 10.00 -11.23 -5.05
N LEU A 147 10.72 -12.34 -4.86
CA LEU A 147 10.86 -13.38 -5.92
C LEU A 147 9.54 -14.12 -6.14
N ASP A 148 8.78 -14.30 -5.07
CA ASP A 148 7.40 -14.75 -4.97
C ASP A 148 6.43 -14.00 -5.91
N LEU A 149 6.71 -12.74 -6.24
CA LEU A 149 5.87 -11.94 -7.14
C LEU A 149 6.05 -12.27 -8.64
N PHE A 150 7.09 -13.02 -9.00
CA PHE A 150 7.48 -13.30 -10.39
C PHE A 150 7.74 -14.78 -10.69
N PHE A 151 8.07 -15.58 -9.67
CA PHE A 151 8.44 -16.98 -9.80
C PHE A 151 7.58 -17.83 -8.84
N PRO A 152 7.11 -19.02 -9.28
CA PRO A 152 6.38 -19.93 -8.42
C PRO A 152 7.28 -20.46 -7.28
N GLU A 153 6.70 -20.69 -6.10
CA GLU A 153 7.43 -21.18 -4.92
C GLU A 153 8.20 -22.47 -5.20
N GLN A 154 7.68 -23.34 -6.07
CA GLN A 154 8.34 -24.60 -6.46
C GLN A 154 9.72 -24.34 -7.10
N LEU A 155 9.84 -23.30 -7.95
CA LEU A 155 11.10 -22.89 -8.60
C LEU A 155 12.04 -22.16 -7.64
N ILE A 156 11.50 -21.42 -6.68
CA ILE A 156 12.29 -20.76 -5.63
C ILE A 156 12.91 -21.81 -4.69
N ASN A 157 12.13 -22.84 -4.34
CA ASN A 157 12.52 -23.89 -3.39
C ASN A 157 13.32 -25.04 -4.04
N SER A 158 13.25 -25.23 -5.37
CA SER A 158 14.02 -26.29 -6.07
C SER A 158 15.53 -25.99 -6.18
N MET A 159 15.95 -24.73 -5.99
CA MET A 159 17.34 -24.31 -6.19
C MET A 159 17.94 -23.58 -4.99
N LYS A 160 19.25 -23.79 -4.75
CA LYS A 160 20.02 -22.98 -3.79
C LYS A 160 20.06 -21.52 -4.24
N SER A 161 19.91 -20.57 -3.32
CA SER A 161 19.73 -19.15 -3.63
C SER A 161 20.86 -18.52 -4.48
N LYS A 162 22.11 -18.99 -4.36
CA LYS A 162 23.25 -18.56 -5.19
C LYS A 162 23.15 -19.07 -6.64
N GLN A 163 22.55 -20.23 -6.86
CA GLN A 163 22.26 -20.80 -8.18
C GLN A 163 21.05 -20.10 -8.82
N LEU A 164 19.95 -19.94 -8.07
CA LEU A 164 18.75 -19.22 -8.51
C LEU A 164 19.08 -17.78 -8.94
N ARG A 165 19.84 -17.03 -8.10
CA ARG A 165 20.29 -15.67 -8.43
C ARG A 165 21.08 -15.63 -9.74
N LYS A 166 21.98 -16.58 -9.97
CA LYS A 166 22.78 -16.66 -11.21
C LYS A 166 21.90 -16.95 -12.42
N LEU A 167 20.94 -17.87 -12.31
CA LEU A 167 20.02 -18.22 -13.39
C LEU A 167 19.12 -17.03 -13.77
N ILE A 168 18.57 -16.32 -12.78
CA ILE A 168 17.81 -15.08 -13.00
C ILE A 168 18.69 -14.03 -13.70
N GLN A 169 19.92 -13.80 -13.24
CA GLN A 169 20.84 -12.85 -13.88
C GLN A 169 21.16 -13.19 -15.34
N GLN A 170 21.36 -14.48 -15.65
CA GLN A 170 21.67 -14.95 -17.01
C GLN A 170 20.45 -14.89 -17.94
N THR A 171 19.24 -15.15 -17.45
CA THR A 171 18.01 -15.04 -18.25
C THR A 171 17.61 -13.57 -18.44
N PHE A 172 17.66 -12.75 -17.39
CA PHE A 172 17.30 -11.34 -17.45
C PHE A 172 18.14 -10.51 -18.45
N GLN A 173 19.41 -10.87 -18.65
CA GLN A 173 20.28 -10.24 -19.65
C GLN A 173 19.71 -10.30 -21.09
N GLN A 174 18.84 -11.26 -21.39
CA GLN A 174 18.17 -11.39 -22.70
C GLN A 174 17.06 -10.35 -22.91
N TYR A 175 16.52 -9.79 -21.83
CA TYR A 175 15.35 -8.89 -21.84
C TYR A 175 15.67 -7.46 -21.36
N ALA A 176 16.86 -7.24 -20.78
CA ALA A 176 17.27 -5.98 -20.16
C ALA A 176 17.26 -4.74 -21.08
N THR A 177 17.25 -4.93 -22.41
CA THR A 177 17.18 -3.85 -23.42
C THR A 177 15.76 -3.55 -23.91
N LEU A 178 14.78 -4.42 -23.63
CA LEU A 178 13.39 -4.27 -24.05
C LEU A 178 12.70 -3.13 -23.29
N LYS A 179 11.69 -2.47 -23.90
CA LYS A 179 10.78 -1.57 -23.19
C LYS A 179 9.70 -2.36 -22.45
N GLU A 180 8.90 -1.67 -21.65
CA GLU A 180 7.76 -2.24 -20.94
C GLU A 180 6.78 -2.93 -21.91
N ASP A 181 6.47 -2.26 -23.03
CA ASP A 181 5.52 -2.75 -24.04
C ASP A 181 6.06 -3.98 -24.79
N ASP A 182 7.35 -3.95 -25.14
CA ASP A 182 8.03 -5.09 -25.76
C ASP A 182 8.06 -6.31 -24.81
N CYS A 183 8.17 -6.07 -23.49
CA CYS A 183 8.06 -7.12 -22.47
C CYS A 183 6.64 -7.70 -22.37
N MET A 184 5.61 -6.86 -22.38
CA MET A 184 4.20 -7.32 -22.39
C MET A 184 3.89 -8.14 -23.64
N LEU A 185 4.32 -7.69 -24.82
CA LEU A 185 4.23 -8.45 -26.08
C LEU A 185 4.94 -9.80 -25.96
N LYS A 186 6.19 -9.80 -25.44
CA LYS A 186 6.97 -11.04 -25.29
C LYS A 186 6.35 -11.99 -24.26
N PHE A 187 5.72 -11.49 -23.20
CA PHE A 187 4.99 -12.29 -22.22
C PHE A 187 3.81 -13.02 -22.87
N PHE A 188 2.98 -12.32 -23.64
CA PHE A 188 1.89 -12.92 -24.40
C PHE A 188 2.38 -13.96 -25.42
N GLU A 189 3.46 -13.66 -26.17
CA GLU A 189 4.08 -14.62 -27.08
C GLU A 189 4.58 -15.89 -26.38
N THR A 190 5.25 -15.74 -25.23
CA THR A 190 5.86 -16.86 -24.50
C THR A 190 4.85 -17.70 -23.71
N LEU A 191 3.72 -17.12 -23.29
CA LEU A 191 2.69 -17.83 -22.54
C LEU A 191 1.71 -18.63 -23.42
N ARG A 192 1.48 -18.20 -24.67
CA ARG A 192 0.40 -18.73 -25.54
C ARG A 192 0.50 -20.23 -25.85
N ASP A 193 1.73 -20.76 -25.87
CA ASP A 193 2.00 -22.16 -26.19
C ASP A 193 1.60 -23.11 -25.05
N PHE A 194 1.26 -22.57 -23.87
CA PHE A 194 0.94 -23.33 -22.66
C PHE A 194 -0.40 -22.95 -22.01
N VAL A 195 -0.85 -21.69 -22.17
CA VAL A 195 -2.12 -21.20 -21.63
C VAL A 195 -2.89 -20.46 -22.72
N ASN A 196 -4.13 -20.88 -22.97
CA ASN A 196 -5.07 -20.14 -23.81
C ASN A 196 -5.70 -19.03 -22.96
N TYR A 197 -5.60 -17.79 -23.44
CA TYR A 197 -6.09 -16.58 -22.77
C TYR A 197 -6.95 -15.69 -23.69
N ASP A 198 -7.10 -16.05 -24.96
CA ASP A 198 -7.93 -15.36 -25.96
C ASP A 198 -9.22 -16.14 -26.31
N GLU A 199 -9.44 -17.31 -25.71
CA GLU A 199 -10.60 -18.18 -25.95
C GLU A 199 -11.06 -18.91 -24.68
N GLU A 200 -12.38 -19.04 -24.51
CA GLU A 200 -13.01 -19.92 -23.52
C GLU A 200 -13.44 -21.24 -24.17
N VAL A 201 -13.43 -22.34 -23.41
CA VAL A 201 -13.72 -23.70 -23.90
C VAL A 201 -14.79 -24.36 -23.03
N PHE A 202 -15.88 -24.83 -23.65
CA PHE A 202 -17.06 -25.36 -22.96
C PHE A 202 -17.35 -26.81 -23.36
N PRO A 203 -17.37 -27.77 -22.42
CA PRO A 203 -17.85 -29.13 -22.69
C PRO A 203 -19.37 -29.12 -22.86
N CYS A 204 -19.86 -29.57 -24.02
CA CYS A 204 -21.28 -29.50 -24.40
C CYS A 204 -21.66 -30.67 -25.33
N GLU A 205 -22.94 -30.74 -25.71
CA GLU A 205 -23.41 -31.63 -26.77
C GLU A 205 -24.06 -30.81 -27.89
N LEU A 206 -23.62 -30.99 -29.14
CA LEU A 206 -24.29 -30.39 -30.29
C LEU A 206 -25.45 -31.29 -30.74
N VAL A 207 -26.63 -30.71 -30.87
CA VAL A 207 -27.88 -31.41 -31.21
C VAL A 207 -28.21 -31.17 -32.68
N GLN A 208 -27.92 -32.15 -33.54
CA GLN A 208 -28.20 -32.10 -34.98
C GLN A 208 -28.97 -33.37 -35.40
N GLY A 209 -30.15 -33.56 -34.82
CA GLY A 209 -30.96 -34.78 -34.92
C GLY A 209 -30.46 -35.93 -34.04
N TRP A 210 -29.16 -35.96 -33.74
CA TRP A 210 -28.51 -36.75 -32.70
C TRP A 210 -27.62 -35.82 -31.86
N SER A 211 -27.37 -36.15 -30.59
CA SER A 211 -26.44 -35.42 -29.73
C SER A 211 -25.00 -35.91 -29.92
N ILE A 212 -24.05 -35.00 -30.11
CA ILE A 212 -22.61 -35.29 -30.20
C ILE A 212 -21.87 -34.47 -29.14
N SER A 213 -21.25 -35.14 -28.17
CA SER A 213 -20.43 -34.49 -27.13
C SER A 213 -19.16 -33.90 -27.74
N VAL A 214 -18.90 -32.60 -27.52
CA VAL A 214 -17.75 -31.86 -28.05
C VAL A 214 -17.30 -30.77 -27.06
N GLU A 215 -16.09 -30.24 -27.27
CA GLU A 215 -15.67 -28.97 -26.69
C GLU A 215 -16.02 -27.84 -27.68
N LEU A 216 -16.84 -26.86 -27.26
CA LEU A 216 -17.05 -25.63 -28.02
C LEU A 216 -15.94 -24.64 -27.66
N VAL A 217 -15.21 -24.14 -28.66
CA VAL A 217 -14.15 -23.13 -28.50
C VAL A 217 -14.68 -21.79 -28.98
N VAL A 218 -14.76 -20.81 -28.09
CA VAL A 218 -15.31 -19.48 -28.36
C VAL A 218 -14.29 -18.42 -27.99
N GLY A 219 -13.94 -17.59 -28.97
CA GLY A 219 -12.97 -16.50 -28.85
C GLY A 219 -12.99 -15.69 -30.15
N GLY A 220 -12.14 -14.69 -30.29
CA GLY A 220 -12.18 -13.76 -31.43
C GLY A 220 -12.22 -14.42 -32.83
N ARG A 221 -11.66 -15.62 -32.99
CA ARG A 221 -11.66 -16.42 -34.23
C ARG A 221 -13.00 -17.12 -34.54
N GLY A 222 -14.12 -16.62 -34.01
CA GLY A 222 -15.46 -17.20 -34.19
C GLY A 222 -15.72 -18.48 -33.39
N ILE A 223 -16.94 -19.00 -33.51
CA ILE A 223 -17.41 -20.20 -32.81
C ILE A 223 -16.90 -21.44 -33.54
N ARG A 224 -16.20 -22.33 -32.81
CA ARG A 224 -15.63 -23.59 -33.32
C ARG A 224 -15.96 -24.77 -32.41
N GLN A 225 -15.88 -25.99 -32.94
CA GLN A 225 -15.98 -27.25 -32.20
C GLN A 225 -14.66 -28.02 -32.23
N ARG A 226 -14.38 -28.78 -31.18
CA ARG A 226 -13.26 -29.71 -31.09
C ARG A 226 -13.74 -31.03 -30.48
N THR A 227 -13.36 -32.16 -31.09
CA THR A 227 -13.80 -33.51 -30.68
C THR A 227 -12.80 -34.23 -29.78
N GLN A 228 -11.53 -33.84 -29.81
CA GLN A 228 -10.44 -34.36 -28.99
C GLN A 228 -9.49 -33.22 -28.66
N LYS A 229 -8.93 -33.16 -27.45
CA LYS A 229 -8.17 -32.00 -26.95
C LYS A 229 -7.07 -31.49 -27.91
N ASP A 230 -6.41 -32.41 -28.61
CA ASP A 230 -5.28 -32.14 -29.51
C ASP A 230 -5.69 -32.03 -31.00
N SER A 231 -6.99 -32.12 -31.32
CA SER A 231 -7.50 -31.98 -32.69
C SER A 231 -7.75 -30.52 -33.07
N ALA A 232 -7.58 -30.20 -34.36
CA ALA A 232 -7.82 -28.86 -34.88
C ALA A 232 -9.32 -28.49 -34.78
N ALA A 233 -9.62 -27.33 -34.20
CA ALA A 233 -10.99 -26.88 -33.98
C ALA A 233 -11.66 -26.47 -35.30
N VAL A 234 -12.79 -27.10 -35.62
CA VAL A 234 -13.56 -26.91 -36.86
C VAL A 234 -14.52 -25.72 -36.71
N PHE A 235 -14.54 -24.83 -37.70
CA PHE A 235 -15.40 -23.64 -37.71
C PHE A 235 -16.90 -23.98 -37.81
N LEU A 236 -17.72 -23.27 -37.04
CA LEU A 236 -19.19 -23.41 -37.04
C LEU A 236 -19.90 -22.11 -37.48
N ALA A 237 -19.55 -20.96 -36.89
CA ALA A 237 -20.24 -19.69 -37.17
C ALA A 237 -19.37 -18.46 -36.86
N ASP A 238 -19.54 -17.41 -37.66
CA ASP A 238 -19.04 -16.06 -37.37
C ASP A 238 -20.03 -15.27 -36.51
N PHE A 239 -19.55 -14.40 -35.62
CA PHE A 239 -20.42 -13.59 -34.77
C PHE A 239 -21.32 -12.63 -35.55
N LYS A 240 -20.92 -12.17 -36.74
CA LYS A 240 -21.74 -11.33 -37.63
C LYS A 240 -22.92 -12.10 -38.23
N GLN A 241 -22.84 -13.43 -38.26
CA GLN A 241 -23.91 -14.30 -38.74
C GLN A 241 -24.93 -14.64 -37.64
N VAL A 242 -24.58 -14.52 -36.35
CA VAL A 242 -25.52 -14.79 -35.25
C VAL A 242 -26.56 -13.66 -35.19
N LYS A 243 -27.84 -13.99 -35.33
CA LYS A 243 -28.96 -13.01 -35.29
C LYS A 243 -29.86 -13.13 -34.05
N LYS A 244 -29.81 -14.27 -33.35
CA LYS A 244 -30.64 -14.55 -32.18
C LYS A 244 -29.99 -15.64 -31.33
N ILE A 245 -29.97 -15.46 -30.03
CA ILE A 245 -29.60 -16.47 -29.03
C ILE A 245 -30.80 -16.70 -28.11
N GLU A 246 -31.22 -17.96 -27.95
CA GLU A 246 -32.26 -18.38 -27.02
C GLU A 246 -31.73 -19.45 -26.07
N CYS A 247 -32.16 -19.43 -24.81
CA CYS A 247 -31.84 -20.46 -23.83
C CYS A 247 -33.12 -21.05 -23.23
N LEU A 248 -33.19 -22.38 -23.17
CA LEU A 248 -34.29 -23.15 -22.60
C LEU A 248 -33.74 -24.03 -21.48
N SER A 249 -34.12 -23.73 -20.24
CA SER A 249 -33.80 -24.58 -19.09
C SER A 249 -34.55 -25.91 -19.17
N GLN A 250 -33.86 -27.01 -18.86
CA GLN A 250 -34.40 -28.36 -18.78
C GLN A 250 -34.71 -28.70 -17.32
N GLY A 251 -35.75 -29.50 -17.08
CA GLY A 251 -36.23 -29.84 -15.73
C GLY A 251 -35.29 -30.70 -14.88
N ASP A 252 -34.12 -31.07 -15.41
CA ASP A 252 -33.04 -31.79 -14.74
C ASP A 252 -31.83 -30.88 -14.37
N GLY A 253 -31.96 -29.56 -14.58
CA GLY A 253 -30.93 -28.56 -14.30
C GLY A 253 -30.02 -28.20 -15.49
N ARG A 254 -30.10 -28.95 -16.59
CA ARG A 254 -29.40 -28.65 -17.84
C ARG A 254 -30.04 -27.48 -18.59
N ALA A 255 -29.42 -27.05 -19.68
CA ALA A 255 -29.97 -26.03 -20.57
C ALA A 255 -29.65 -26.32 -22.04
N LEU A 256 -30.56 -25.90 -22.93
CA LEU A 256 -30.38 -25.92 -24.38
C LEU A 256 -30.27 -24.49 -24.91
N LEU A 257 -29.13 -24.14 -25.49
CA LEU A 257 -28.94 -22.88 -26.21
C LEU A 257 -29.22 -23.10 -27.70
N ASN A 258 -30.04 -22.24 -28.31
CA ASN A 258 -30.32 -22.24 -29.74
C ASN A 258 -29.81 -20.94 -30.34
N LEU A 259 -28.84 -21.03 -31.26
CA LEU A 259 -28.33 -19.88 -32.01
C LEU A 259 -28.89 -19.88 -33.43
N THR A 260 -29.60 -18.82 -33.79
CA THR A 260 -30.04 -18.56 -35.16
C THR A 260 -28.88 -17.92 -35.93
N VAL A 261 -28.34 -18.66 -36.90
CA VAL A 261 -27.20 -18.25 -37.73
C VAL A 261 -27.71 -17.94 -39.15
N GLU A 262 -27.33 -16.78 -39.69
CA GLU A 262 -27.69 -16.32 -41.02
C GLU A 262 -27.19 -17.28 -42.11
N GLY A 263 -28.09 -17.65 -43.03
CA GLY A 263 -27.82 -18.65 -44.07
C GLY A 263 -27.91 -20.12 -43.61
N ALA A 264 -27.96 -20.40 -42.31
CA ALA A 264 -28.16 -21.76 -41.80
C ALA A 264 -29.63 -22.21 -41.96
N ARG A 265 -29.84 -23.48 -42.31
CA ARG A 265 -31.20 -24.08 -42.46
C ARG A 265 -31.83 -24.53 -41.13
N GLN A 266 -31.04 -24.60 -40.07
CA GLN A 266 -31.43 -25.02 -38.73
C GLN A 266 -30.61 -24.21 -37.72
N CYS A 267 -31.13 -24.04 -36.49
CA CYS A 267 -30.38 -23.36 -35.43
C CYS A 267 -29.23 -24.25 -34.93
N LEU A 268 -28.08 -23.65 -34.63
CA LEU A 268 -27.02 -24.34 -33.91
C LEU A 268 -27.50 -24.56 -32.47
N SER A 269 -27.81 -25.81 -32.15
CA SER A 269 -28.49 -26.20 -30.91
C SER A 269 -27.48 -26.90 -30.00
N ILE A 270 -27.28 -26.39 -28.78
CA ILE A 270 -26.17 -26.74 -27.88
C ILE A 270 -26.71 -27.09 -26.49
N ASN A 271 -26.59 -28.35 -26.11
CA ASN A 271 -26.96 -28.86 -24.78
C ASN A 271 -25.79 -28.67 -23.80
N VAL A 272 -26.04 -28.12 -22.61
CA VAL A 272 -25.02 -27.84 -21.60
C VAL A 272 -25.44 -28.36 -20.22
N ALA A 273 -24.44 -28.74 -19.42
CA ALA A 273 -24.64 -29.42 -18.14
C ALA A 273 -25.35 -28.60 -17.05
N SER A 274 -25.38 -27.27 -17.16
CA SER A 274 -26.02 -26.39 -16.17
C SER A 274 -26.51 -25.06 -16.76
N VAL A 275 -27.54 -24.46 -16.13
CA VAL A 275 -28.02 -23.11 -16.50
C VAL A 275 -26.94 -22.02 -16.34
N PRO A 276 -26.10 -21.97 -15.29
CA PRO A 276 -24.99 -21.02 -15.21
C PRO A 276 -23.98 -21.14 -16.37
N MET A 277 -23.70 -22.35 -16.85
CA MET A 277 -22.85 -22.53 -18.04
C MET A 277 -23.53 -21.94 -19.29
N ALA A 278 -24.85 -22.08 -19.42
CA ALA A 278 -25.59 -21.42 -20.50
C ALA A 278 -25.53 -19.89 -20.41
N GLU A 279 -25.76 -19.29 -19.24
CA GLU A 279 -25.67 -17.83 -19.05
C GLU A 279 -24.26 -17.32 -19.38
N ASN A 280 -23.21 -18.01 -18.89
CA ASN A 280 -21.81 -17.68 -19.17
C ASN A 280 -21.47 -17.78 -20.68
N MET A 281 -21.98 -18.79 -21.39
CA MET A 281 -21.79 -18.94 -22.84
C MET A 281 -22.58 -17.91 -23.65
N MET A 282 -23.82 -17.60 -23.25
CA MET A 282 -24.64 -16.60 -23.92
C MET A 282 -23.98 -15.23 -23.86
N ASP A 283 -23.53 -14.77 -22.69
CA ASP A 283 -22.86 -13.46 -22.58
C ASP A 283 -21.58 -13.39 -23.41
N LEU A 284 -20.79 -14.48 -23.48
CA LEU A 284 -19.56 -14.50 -24.27
C LEU A 284 -19.85 -14.29 -25.76
N ILE A 285 -20.79 -15.07 -26.30
CA ILE A 285 -21.15 -15.01 -27.72
C ILE A 285 -21.83 -13.67 -28.02
N ASP A 286 -22.75 -13.22 -27.17
CA ASP A 286 -23.43 -11.93 -27.32
C ASP A 286 -22.45 -10.75 -27.27
N GLY A 287 -21.46 -10.78 -26.36
CA GLY A 287 -20.42 -9.76 -26.28
C GLY A 287 -19.49 -9.73 -27.48
N TYR A 288 -19.16 -10.89 -28.06
CA TYR A 288 -18.49 -10.92 -29.35
C TYR A 288 -19.37 -10.42 -30.51
N CYS A 289 -20.69 -10.67 -30.48
CA CYS A 289 -21.62 -10.12 -31.47
C CYS A 289 -21.71 -8.58 -31.38
N ARG A 290 -21.81 -8.02 -30.16
CA ARG A 290 -21.76 -6.58 -29.89
C ARG A 290 -20.45 -5.96 -30.40
N LEU A 291 -19.31 -6.56 -30.04
CA LEU A 291 -17.96 -6.09 -30.36
C LEU A 291 -17.64 -6.12 -31.87
N GLU A 292 -18.07 -7.16 -32.59
CA GLU A 292 -17.77 -7.31 -34.02
C GLU A 292 -18.77 -6.59 -34.95
N ASN A 293 -19.96 -6.20 -34.44
CA ASN A 293 -20.92 -5.37 -35.18
C ASN A 293 -20.92 -3.88 -34.75
N ASP A 294 -20.06 -3.49 -33.79
CA ASP A 294 -19.94 -2.14 -33.22
C ASP A 294 -21.28 -1.57 -32.70
N THR A 295 -21.99 -2.36 -31.87
CA THR A 295 -23.26 -1.97 -31.24
C THR A 295 -23.35 -2.34 -29.75
N ASP A 296 -24.14 -1.57 -29.00
CA ASP A 296 -24.58 -1.92 -27.64
C ASP A 296 -25.72 -2.98 -27.64
N ASP A 297 -26.38 -3.24 -28.79
CA ASP A 297 -27.57 -4.11 -28.89
C ASP A 297 -27.28 -5.59 -28.64
N SER A 298 -28.05 -6.23 -27.75
CA SER A 298 -27.98 -7.68 -27.51
C SER A 298 -28.78 -8.49 -28.54
N VAL A 299 -28.23 -9.64 -28.97
CA VAL A 299 -28.93 -10.67 -29.76
C VAL A 299 -29.56 -11.76 -28.87
N ILE A 300 -29.47 -11.66 -27.53
CA ILE A 300 -30.16 -12.57 -26.61
C ILE A 300 -31.67 -12.25 -26.59
N TYR A 301 -32.47 -13.18 -27.09
CA TYR A 301 -33.92 -13.04 -27.09
C TYR A 301 -34.51 -13.41 -25.72
N ARG A 302 -34.87 -12.38 -24.95
CA ARG A 302 -35.69 -12.50 -23.75
C ARG A 302 -37.17 -12.45 -24.15
N ALA A 303 -37.92 -13.54 -23.97
CA ALA A 303 -39.35 -13.56 -24.27
C ALA A 303 -40.11 -12.59 -23.35
N ASN A 304 -40.95 -11.70 -23.93
CA ASN A 304 -41.71 -10.69 -23.19
C ASN A 304 -42.70 -11.33 -22.19
N LYS A 305 -42.28 -11.46 -20.93
CA LYS A 305 -43.19 -11.71 -19.80
C LYS A 305 -43.77 -10.38 -19.31
N GLY A 306 -44.95 -10.04 -19.84
CA GLY A 306 -45.90 -9.22 -19.07
C GLY A 306 -46.48 -10.03 -17.90
N SER A 307 -47.06 -9.33 -16.93
CA SER A 307 -47.78 -9.84 -15.75
C SER A 307 -47.03 -10.75 -14.76
N ASP A 308 -46.83 -10.21 -13.55
CA ASP A 308 -47.39 -10.76 -12.30
C ASP A 308 -47.04 -12.21 -11.88
N ILE A 309 -45.77 -12.47 -11.53
CA ILE A 309 -45.45 -13.40 -10.42
C ILE A 309 -44.32 -12.80 -9.55
N TYR A 310 -44.70 -12.17 -8.43
CA TYR A 310 -44.12 -12.37 -7.09
C TYR A 310 -45.08 -11.75 -6.07
N CYS A 311 -45.40 -12.48 -5.00
CA CYS A 311 -46.52 -12.14 -4.12
C CYS A 311 -46.21 -10.96 -3.17
N GLU A 312 -47.20 -10.10 -2.95
CA GLU A 312 -47.28 -9.31 -1.71
C GLU A 312 -47.39 -10.29 -0.51
N ILE A 313 -46.47 -10.15 0.46
CA ILE A 313 -46.52 -10.84 1.75
C ILE A 313 -46.27 -9.79 2.85
N PRO A 314 -47.00 -9.79 3.98
CA PRO A 314 -47.15 -8.58 4.80
C PRO A 314 -45.90 -8.13 5.56
N ASP A 315 -45.80 -6.80 5.74
CA ASP A 315 -44.71 -6.11 6.46
C ASP A 315 -44.85 -6.22 8.00
N GLU A 316 -44.80 -7.44 8.52
CA GLU A 316 -44.81 -7.72 9.97
C GLU A 316 -43.78 -8.77 10.42
N ARG A 317 -42.56 -8.33 10.76
CA ARG A 317 -41.70 -8.90 11.82
C ARG A 317 -40.52 -7.95 12.16
N PRO A 318 -39.83 -8.15 13.29
CA PRO A 318 -39.78 -7.11 14.33
C PRO A 318 -38.74 -6.01 14.10
N ARG A 319 -38.99 -4.85 14.74
CA ARG A 319 -38.05 -3.71 14.80
C ARG A 319 -36.82 -4.01 15.68
N SER A 320 -35.90 -4.85 15.18
CA SER A 320 -34.60 -5.08 15.81
C SER A 320 -33.64 -3.90 15.56
N GLY A 321 -33.73 -2.88 16.42
CA GLY A 321 -32.55 -2.21 17.00
C GLY A 321 -31.53 -1.52 16.08
N LEU A 322 -31.83 -1.23 14.80
CA LEU A 322 -30.90 -0.52 13.92
C LEU A 322 -30.70 0.95 14.35
N LEU A 323 -29.76 1.18 15.26
CA LEU A 323 -29.20 2.48 15.60
C LEU A 323 -28.64 3.12 14.32
N LYS A 324 -29.35 4.14 13.81
CA LYS A 324 -28.79 5.04 12.81
C LYS A 324 -27.75 5.92 13.50
N TYR A 325 -26.50 5.78 13.10
CA TYR A 325 -25.39 6.61 13.60
C TYR A 325 -25.44 8.06 13.07
N GLY A 326 -26.42 8.40 12.22
CA GLY A 326 -26.64 9.77 11.74
C GLY A 326 -27.22 10.65 12.84
N ILE A 327 -26.49 11.70 13.21
CA ILE A 327 -26.89 12.73 14.18
C ILE A 327 -27.29 13.99 13.40
N ASP A 328 -28.29 14.73 13.89
CA ASP A 328 -28.65 16.04 13.35
C ASP A 328 -27.66 17.11 13.86
N ARG A 329 -27.21 18.03 13.00
CA ARG A 329 -26.24 19.07 13.41
C ARG A 329 -26.77 19.91 14.57
N SER A 330 -28.08 20.16 14.63
CA SER A 330 -28.70 20.96 15.67
C SER A 330 -28.68 20.29 17.06
N ASP A 331 -28.42 18.99 17.16
CA ASP A 331 -28.27 18.29 18.44
C ASP A 331 -26.87 18.44 19.07
N ILE A 332 -25.88 18.93 18.33
CA ILE A 332 -24.53 19.16 18.86
C ILE A 332 -24.35 20.63 19.22
N ILE A 333 -23.96 20.90 20.47
CA ILE A 333 -23.37 22.19 20.86
C ILE A 333 -21.86 22.06 20.65
N LEU A 334 -21.31 22.76 19.65
CA LEU A 334 -19.87 22.83 19.42
C LEU A 334 -19.23 23.84 20.40
N GLY A 335 -18.08 23.47 20.99
CA GLY A 335 -17.36 24.30 21.96
C GLY A 335 -16.05 24.87 21.42
N LYS A 336 -14.96 24.69 22.17
CA LYS A 336 -13.60 25.14 21.84
C LYS A 336 -12.84 24.09 21.03
N ILE A 337 -11.81 24.52 20.33
CA ILE A 337 -10.83 23.62 19.71
C ILE A 337 -10.02 22.91 20.80
N LEU A 338 -9.85 21.60 20.67
CA LEU A 338 -8.98 20.74 21.47
C LEU A 338 -7.64 20.47 20.78
N GLY A 339 -7.62 20.43 19.45
CA GLY A 339 -6.42 20.22 18.64
C GLY A 339 -6.71 20.24 17.14
N GLU A 340 -5.68 20.14 16.32
CA GLU A 340 -5.79 20.05 14.85
C GLU A 340 -5.17 18.74 14.35
N GLY A 341 -5.92 18.00 13.55
CA GLY A 341 -5.49 16.77 12.88
C GLY A 341 -5.43 16.94 11.36
N PHE A 342 -5.01 15.89 10.66
CA PHE A 342 -4.75 15.92 9.21
C PHE A 342 -5.93 16.42 8.34
N PHE A 343 -7.17 16.21 8.80
CA PHE A 343 -8.39 16.58 8.08
C PHE A 343 -9.01 17.91 8.51
N GLY A 344 -8.60 18.46 9.66
CA GLY A 344 -9.28 19.58 10.30
C GLY A 344 -9.18 19.56 11.83
N GLU A 345 -9.96 20.43 12.47
CA GLU A 345 -9.93 20.60 13.93
C GLU A 345 -10.78 19.54 14.65
N VAL A 346 -10.35 19.21 15.87
CA VAL A 346 -11.14 18.51 16.87
C VAL A 346 -11.64 19.54 17.87
N TYR A 347 -12.95 19.58 18.12
CA TYR A 347 -13.58 20.44 19.13
C TYR A 347 -14.08 19.61 20.31
N ASP A 348 -14.29 20.23 21.47
CA ASP A 348 -15.23 19.69 22.46
C ASP A 348 -16.67 20.09 22.09
N GLY A 349 -17.64 19.47 22.77
CA GLY A 349 -19.04 19.77 22.58
C GLY A 349 -19.94 18.95 23.50
N VAL A 350 -21.25 19.20 23.40
CA VAL A 350 -22.29 18.48 24.16
C VAL A 350 -23.35 17.97 23.19
N TYR A 351 -23.65 16.67 23.24
CA TYR A 351 -24.75 16.07 22.49
C TYR A 351 -26.06 16.17 23.28
N LYS A 352 -26.96 17.05 22.85
CA LYS A 352 -28.17 17.46 23.58
C LYS A 352 -29.08 16.30 23.95
N GLN A 353 -29.28 15.32 23.05
CA GLN A 353 -30.22 14.22 23.29
C GLN A 353 -29.81 13.29 24.45
N LEU A 354 -28.50 13.11 24.66
CA LEU A 354 -27.96 12.23 25.71
C LEU A 354 -27.31 12.99 26.87
N VAL A 355 -27.14 14.31 26.74
CA VAL A 355 -26.43 15.19 27.70
C VAL A 355 -25.02 14.69 28.03
N ILE A 356 -24.32 14.18 27.01
CA ILE A 356 -22.92 13.69 27.13
C ILE A 356 -21.95 14.66 26.46
N ASN A 357 -20.75 14.76 27.04
CA ASN A 357 -19.62 15.48 26.45
C ASN A 357 -19.03 14.67 25.29
N VAL A 358 -18.75 15.33 24.18
CA VAL A 358 -18.29 14.70 22.93
C VAL A 358 -17.08 15.42 22.35
N ALA A 359 -16.22 14.67 21.67
CA ALA A 359 -15.17 15.19 20.80
C ALA A 359 -15.69 15.20 19.36
N VAL A 360 -15.57 16.33 18.67
CA VAL A 360 -16.13 16.53 17.32
C VAL A 360 -14.98 16.75 16.34
N LYS A 361 -14.59 15.72 15.58
CA LYS A 361 -13.59 15.80 14.51
C LYS A 361 -14.27 16.41 13.28
N THR A 362 -13.67 17.43 12.68
CA THR A 362 -14.24 18.18 11.54
C THR A 362 -13.40 17.97 10.28
N CYS A 363 -14.05 18.01 9.11
CA CYS A 363 -13.38 17.96 7.81
C CYS A 363 -13.34 19.36 7.18
N LYS A 364 -12.14 19.98 7.10
CA LYS A 364 -11.95 21.32 6.50
C LYS A 364 -11.99 21.29 4.96
N ASP A 365 -11.42 20.25 4.35
CA ASP A 365 -11.50 20.03 2.90
C ASP A 365 -12.51 18.93 2.57
N CYS A 366 -13.62 19.32 1.94
CA CYS A 366 -14.67 18.40 1.50
C CYS A 366 -14.43 17.81 0.08
N SER A 367 -13.20 17.85 -0.43
CA SER A 367 -12.83 17.17 -1.68
C SER A 367 -13.05 15.64 -1.58
N PRO A 368 -13.44 14.95 -2.68
CA PRO A 368 -13.88 13.56 -2.59
C PRO A 368 -12.83 12.60 -2.01
N ASP A 369 -11.57 12.72 -2.41
CA ASP A 369 -10.46 11.86 -1.96
C ASP A 369 -10.03 12.12 -0.50
N VAL A 370 -10.44 13.24 0.09
CA VAL A 370 -10.21 13.58 1.50
C VAL A 370 -11.40 13.12 2.33
N MET A 371 -12.62 13.36 1.84
CA MET A 371 -13.86 12.89 2.47
C MET A 371 -13.96 11.35 2.52
N GLU A 372 -13.51 10.62 1.48
CA GLU A 372 -13.45 9.15 1.47
C GLU A 372 -12.56 8.64 2.62
N LYS A 373 -11.39 9.26 2.84
CA LYS A 373 -10.46 8.89 3.92
C LYS A 373 -11.00 9.26 5.29
N PHE A 374 -11.56 10.46 5.44
CA PHE A 374 -12.18 10.93 6.67
C PHE A 374 -13.32 10.00 7.12
N MET A 375 -14.23 9.66 6.21
CA MET A 375 -15.34 8.73 6.49
C MET A 375 -14.85 7.30 6.75
N SER A 376 -13.71 6.87 6.22
CA SER A 376 -13.16 5.53 6.48
C SER A 376 -12.85 5.29 7.97
N GLU A 377 -12.46 6.33 8.70
CA GLU A 377 -12.23 6.27 10.15
C GLU A 377 -13.52 5.96 10.92
N ALA A 378 -14.60 6.70 10.64
CA ALA A 378 -15.89 6.47 11.26
C ALA A 378 -16.53 5.13 10.88
N VAL A 379 -16.34 4.66 9.64
CA VAL A 379 -16.81 3.34 9.19
C VAL A 379 -16.09 2.21 9.93
N ILE A 380 -14.79 2.34 10.21
CA ILE A 380 -14.04 1.39 11.05
C ILE A 380 -14.56 1.44 12.49
N MET A 381 -14.59 2.63 13.10
CA MET A 381 -14.98 2.79 14.51
C MET A 381 -16.41 2.34 14.83
N LYS A 382 -17.32 2.37 13.84
CA LYS A 382 -18.71 1.90 13.98
C LYS A 382 -18.84 0.51 14.60
N ASN A 383 -17.93 -0.40 14.24
CA ASN A 383 -17.96 -1.81 14.63
C ASN A 383 -17.06 -2.12 15.85
N LEU A 384 -16.32 -1.14 16.37
CA LEU A 384 -15.37 -1.35 17.47
C LEU A 384 -16.03 -1.02 18.82
N ASN A 385 -16.31 -2.05 19.62
CA ASN A 385 -16.88 -1.90 20.96
C ASN A 385 -16.04 -2.64 22.00
N HIS A 386 -15.15 -1.92 22.67
CA HIS A 386 -14.23 -2.46 23.69
C HIS A 386 -13.97 -1.39 24.76
N PRO A 387 -13.88 -1.73 26.08
CA PRO A 387 -13.68 -0.76 27.15
C PRO A 387 -12.46 0.15 26.94
N HIS A 388 -11.37 -0.37 26.37
CA HIS A 388 -10.14 0.38 26.09
C HIS A 388 -10.02 0.86 24.63
N ILE A 389 -11.13 1.11 23.95
CA ILE A 389 -11.18 1.81 22.64
C ILE A 389 -12.03 3.08 22.75
N VAL A 390 -11.70 4.10 21.95
CA VAL A 390 -12.48 5.33 21.80
C VAL A 390 -13.80 5.03 21.08
N ARG A 391 -14.93 5.33 21.74
CA ARG A 391 -16.27 5.02 21.23
C ARG A 391 -16.78 6.09 20.25
N LEU A 392 -17.27 5.65 19.09
CA LEU A 392 -18.06 6.48 18.17
C LEU A 392 -19.47 6.71 18.78
N ILE A 393 -19.92 7.97 18.78
CA ILE A 393 -21.30 8.35 19.11
C ILE A 393 -22.14 8.42 17.85
N GLY A 394 -21.60 9.01 16.78
CA GLY A 394 -22.27 9.11 15.49
C GLY A 394 -21.54 10.01 14.49
N ILE A 395 -22.22 10.35 13.40
CA ILE A 395 -21.72 11.10 12.24
C ILE A 395 -22.78 12.13 11.85
N ILE A 396 -22.36 13.35 11.55
CA ILE A 396 -23.19 14.36 10.88
C ILE A 396 -22.78 14.40 9.42
N GLU A 397 -23.63 13.85 8.54
CA GLU A 397 -23.38 13.74 7.09
C GLU A 397 -23.54 15.08 6.33
N GLU A 398 -24.04 16.13 6.99
CA GLU A 398 -24.09 17.48 6.41
C GLU A 398 -22.69 18.10 6.29
N ASN A 399 -22.37 18.72 5.16
CA ASN A 399 -21.12 19.48 5.04
C ASN A 399 -21.07 20.69 6.02
N PRO A 400 -19.91 21.02 6.61
CA PRO A 400 -18.70 20.19 6.68
C PRO A 400 -18.93 18.97 7.59
N VAL A 401 -18.64 17.76 7.10
CA VAL A 401 -18.97 16.49 7.79
C VAL A 401 -18.24 16.41 9.14
N TRP A 402 -18.94 15.97 10.19
CA TRP A 402 -18.39 15.79 11.54
C TRP A 402 -18.45 14.33 11.99
N ILE A 403 -17.40 13.86 12.66
CA ILE A 403 -17.36 12.58 13.38
C ILE A 403 -17.45 12.88 14.87
N VAL A 404 -18.46 12.34 15.54
CA VAL A 404 -18.77 12.60 16.96
C VAL A 404 -18.34 11.39 17.79
N MET A 405 -17.40 11.62 18.70
CA MET A 405 -16.79 10.60 19.57
C MET A 405 -16.99 10.95 21.05
N GLU A 406 -16.81 9.98 21.94
CA GLU A 406 -16.82 10.20 23.39
C GLU A 406 -15.60 11.06 23.83
N LEU A 407 -15.82 12.08 24.67
CA LEU A 407 -14.76 12.98 25.14
C LEU A 407 -14.09 12.47 26.43
N TYR A 408 -12.75 12.49 26.48
CA TYR A 408 -11.99 12.10 27.66
C TYR A 408 -11.23 13.29 28.25
N GLN A 409 -11.52 13.60 29.52
CA GLN A 409 -11.19 14.88 30.15
C GLN A 409 -9.69 15.12 30.40
N TYR A 410 -8.87 14.07 30.43
CA TYR A 410 -7.42 14.17 30.63
C TYR A 410 -6.63 14.23 29.31
N GLY A 411 -7.31 14.08 28.16
CA GLY A 411 -6.71 14.19 26.84
C GLY A 411 -5.72 13.08 26.49
N GLU A 412 -4.66 13.46 25.79
CA GLU A 412 -3.62 12.57 25.25
C GLU A 412 -2.71 11.99 26.33
N LEU A 413 -2.44 10.67 26.26
CA LEU A 413 -1.56 9.97 27.19
C LEU A 413 -0.12 10.52 27.17
N GLY A 414 0.43 10.89 26.01
CA GLY A 414 1.76 11.50 25.91
C GLY A 414 1.90 12.74 26.79
N ASN A 415 1.00 13.71 26.59
CA ASN A 415 0.90 14.91 27.43
C ASN A 415 0.65 14.58 28.91
N TYR A 416 -0.26 13.65 29.22
CA TYR A 416 -0.58 13.25 30.59
C TYR A 416 0.62 12.62 31.33
N LEU A 417 1.42 11.79 30.66
CA LEU A 417 2.63 11.15 31.20
C LEU A 417 3.66 12.20 31.66
N THR A 418 3.94 13.19 30.80
CA THR A 418 4.90 14.25 31.09
C THR A 418 4.41 15.20 32.19
N GLN A 419 3.14 15.59 32.16
CA GLN A 419 2.54 16.46 33.20
C GLN A 419 2.48 15.78 34.58
N ASN A 420 2.26 14.47 34.63
CA ASN A 420 2.09 13.70 35.86
C ASN A 420 3.33 12.83 36.21
N GLN A 421 4.51 13.19 35.69
CA GLN A 421 5.75 12.40 35.84
C GLN A 421 6.17 12.13 37.30
N HIS A 422 5.73 12.97 38.25
CA HIS A 422 6.04 12.83 39.68
C HIS A 422 4.98 12.06 40.48
N THR A 423 3.77 11.87 39.95
CA THR A 423 2.65 11.17 40.62
C THR A 423 2.42 9.76 40.05
N LEU A 424 2.75 9.53 38.77
CA LEU A 424 2.53 8.25 38.11
C LEU A 424 3.52 7.16 38.58
N THR A 425 2.97 6.11 39.19
CA THR A 425 3.71 4.92 39.65
C THR A 425 3.97 3.93 38.51
N ASN A 426 4.99 3.07 38.65
CA ASN A 426 5.22 1.97 37.71
C ASN A 426 4.00 1.07 37.52
N THR A 427 3.21 0.82 38.58
CA THR A 427 1.98 0.03 38.52
C THR A 427 0.94 0.68 37.58
N THR A 428 0.83 2.01 37.61
CA THR A 428 -0.04 2.78 36.69
C THR A 428 0.46 2.70 35.25
N LEU A 429 1.78 2.79 35.04
CA LEU A 429 2.40 2.68 33.71
C LEU A 429 2.22 1.26 33.09
N VAL A 430 2.33 0.21 33.91
CA VAL A 430 1.99 -1.16 33.52
C VAL A 430 0.50 -1.31 33.24
N LEU A 431 -0.38 -0.74 34.08
CA LEU A 431 -1.83 -0.79 33.89
C LEU A 431 -2.24 -0.23 32.53
N PHE A 432 -1.73 0.94 32.14
CA PHE A 432 -1.97 1.51 30.82
C PHE A 432 -1.45 0.59 29.69
N SER A 433 -0.27 -0.01 29.86
CA SER A 433 0.29 -0.97 28.91
C SER A 433 -0.59 -2.21 28.73
N VAL A 434 -1.14 -2.76 29.81
CA VAL A 434 -2.08 -3.90 29.79
C VAL A 434 -3.40 -3.54 29.13
N GLN A 435 -3.94 -2.35 29.40
CA GLN A 435 -5.21 -1.88 28.83
C GLN A 435 -5.12 -1.67 27.30
N ILE A 436 -4.01 -1.10 26.83
CA ILE A 436 -3.70 -1.00 25.40
C ILE A 436 -3.55 -2.41 24.79
N CYS A 437 -2.83 -3.33 25.46
CA CYS A 437 -2.66 -4.71 24.98
C CYS A 437 -4.01 -5.44 24.83
N LYS A 438 -4.94 -5.27 25.76
CA LYS A 438 -6.31 -5.80 25.67
C LYS A 438 -7.08 -5.23 24.47
N ALA A 439 -6.94 -3.93 24.18
CA ALA A 439 -7.53 -3.33 22.99
C ALA A 439 -6.94 -3.92 21.69
N LEU A 440 -5.64 -4.21 21.67
CA LEU A 440 -4.95 -4.78 20.51
C LEU A 440 -5.27 -6.27 20.30
N VAL A 441 -5.52 -7.06 21.35
CA VAL A 441 -6.12 -8.41 21.23
C VAL A 441 -7.51 -8.33 20.59
N PHE A 442 -8.34 -7.35 20.97
CA PHE A 442 -9.65 -7.17 20.35
C PHE A 442 -9.53 -6.79 18.85
N LEU A 443 -8.54 -5.97 18.46
CA LEU A 443 -8.28 -5.65 17.06
C LEU A 443 -7.71 -6.86 16.27
N GLU A 444 -6.79 -7.61 16.86
CA GLU A 444 -6.26 -8.89 16.33
C GLU A 444 -7.39 -9.87 16.03
N GLY A 445 -8.33 -10.05 16.97
CA GLY A 445 -9.50 -10.92 16.84
C GLY A 445 -10.57 -10.46 15.84
N VAL A 446 -10.48 -9.25 15.28
CA VAL A 446 -11.33 -8.77 14.16
C VAL A 446 -10.52 -8.46 12.90
N ASN A 447 -9.32 -9.04 12.78
CA ASN A 447 -8.38 -8.85 11.66
C ASN A 447 -8.07 -7.38 11.33
N MET A 448 -8.03 -6.48 12.33
CA MET A 448 -7.76 -5.05 12.16
C MET A 448 -6.31 -4.71 12.53
N VAL A 449 -5.59 -4.04 11.63
CA VAL A 449 -4.27 -3.44 11.91
C VAL A 449 -4.45 -1.95 12.15
N HIS A 450 -3.98 -1.47 13.30
CA HIS A 450 -4.05 -0.07 13.70
C HIS A 450 -3.10 0.83 12.92
N ARG A 451 -1.85 0.36 12.69
CA ARG A 451 -0.78 1.00 11.90
C ARG A 451 -0.14 2.29 12.44
N ASP A 452 -0.64 2.82 13.55
CA ASP A 452 -0.02 3.96 14.27
C ASP A 452 -0.24 3.86 15.79
N ILE A 453 0.36 2.85 16.42
CA ILE A 453 0.25 2.64 17.88
C ILE A 453 1.36 3.44 18.58
N ALA A 454 0.97 4.50 19.29
CA ALA A 454 1.86 5.41 20.00
C ALA A 454 1.07 6.17 21.08
N VAL A 455 1.75 6.74 22.09
CA VAL A 455 1.06 7.45 23.19
C VAL A 455 0.24 8.68 22.77
N ARG A 456 0.53 9.25 21.58
CA ARG A 456 -0.27 10.31 20.95
C ARG A 456 -1.69 9.88 20.55
N ASN A 457 -1.89 8.60 20.29
CA ASN A 457 -3.14 8.03 19.79
C ASN A 457 -3.88 7.25 20.90
N VAL A 458 -3.48 7.48 22.16
CA VAL A 458 -4.11 6.91 23.35
C VAL A 458 -4.64 8.05 24.22
N LEU A 459 -5.89 7.96 24.62
CA LEU A 459 -6.58 8.96 25.45
C LEU A 459 -6.79 8.45 26.87
N VAL A 460 -6.66 9.34 27.86
CA VAL A 460 -6.81 9.05 29.28
C VAL A 460 -8.24 9.37 29.72
N ALA A 461 -9.03 8.33 30.00
CA ALA A 461 -10.42 8.45 30.44
C ALA A 461 -10.52 8.77 31.93
N SER A 462 -9.71 8.10 32.74
CA SER A 462 -9.53 8.33 34.18
C SER A 462 -8.07 8.05 34.58
N PRO A 463 -7.60 8.43 35.79
CA PRO A 463 -6.20 8.22 36.19
C PRO A 463 -5.72 6.76 36.16
N ASP A 464 -6.65 5.82 36.09
CA ASP A 464 -6.51 4.37 36.04
C ASP A 464 -7.04 3.73 34.74
N CYS A 465 -7.54 4.51 33.76
CA CYS A 465 -8.11 3.98 32.52
C CYS A 465 -7.68 4.76 31.26
N VAL A 466 -7.09 4.05 30.29
CA VAL A 466 -6.77 4.54 28.94
C VAL A 466 -7.59 3.84 27.85
N LYS A 467 -7.68 4.50 26.70
CA LYS A 467 -8.38 4.04 25.48
C LYS A 467 -7.57 4.34 24.22
N LEU A 468 -7.46 3.37 23.33
CA LEU A 468 -6.83 3.49 22.02
C LEU A 468 -7.78 4.18 21.00
N GLY A 469 -7.25 5.11 20.20
CA GLY A 469 -7.98 5.91 19.22
C GLY A 469 -7.14 6.30 18.00
N ASP A 470 -7.65 7.24 17.20
CA ASP A 470 -7.21 7.59 15.84
C ASP A 470 -7.06 6.39 14.88
N PHE A 471 -8.20 5.97 14.33
CA PHE A 471 -8.28 4.89 13.34
C PHE A 471 -8.06 5.39 11.90
N GLY A 472 -7.58 6.62 11.69
CA GLY A 472 -7.43 7.23 10.36
C GLY A 472 -6.45 6.53 9.43
N LEU A 473 -5.52 5.74 9.96
CA LEU A 473 -4.57 4.91 9.20
C LEU A 473 -4.90 3.40 9.21
N SER A 474 -5.83 2.97 10.06
CA SER A 474 -6.11 1.55 10.34
C SER A 474 -6.87 0.88 9.19
N ARG A 475 -6.69 -0.43 8.99
CA ARG A 475 -7.41 -1.22 7.97
C ARG A 475 -7.55 -2.68 8.39
N TYR A 476 -8.63 -3.32 7.95
CA TYR A 476 -8.78 -4.78 7.98
C TYR A 476 -7.72 -5.47 7.10
N ILE A 477 -7.39 -6.72 7.42
CA ILE A 477 -6.58 -7.63 6.60
C ILE A 477 -7.52 -8.59 5.84
N GLU A 478 -7.29 -8.75 4.54
CA GLU A 478 -7.75 -9.88 3.73
C GLU A 478 -6.55 -10.84 3.55
N GLU A 479 -6.77 -12.16 3.65
CA GLU A 479 -5.76 -13.10 4.18
C GLU A 479 -4.45 -13.27 3.39
N GLU A 480 -4.31 -12.73 2.16
CA GLU A 480 -3.08 -12.87 1.35
C GLU A 480 -2.35 -11.54 1.01
N GLU A 481 -2.93 -10.35 1.19
CA GLU A 481 -2.29 -9.09 0.75
C GLU A 481 -1.55 -8.33 1.86
N TYR A 482 -0.23 -8.13 1.69
CA TYR A 482 0.50 -7.10 2.42
C TYR A 482 0.40 -5.73 1.71
N TYR A 483 -0.30 -4.80 2.36
CA TYR A 483 -0.53 -3.45 1.83
C TYR A 483 0.78 -2.66 1.60
N LYS A 484 0.73 -1.68 0.66
CA LYS A 484 1.75 -0.63 0.48
C LYS A 484 1.12 0.76 0.62
N ALA A 485 1.51 1.50 1.67
CA ALA A 485 0.96 2.81 1.97
C ALA A 485 1.41 3.93 1.02
N SER A 486 0.48 4.84 0.70
CA SER A 486 0.70 6.08 -0.07
C SER A 486 1.74 7.04 0.53
N VAL A 487 2.05 8.12 -0.19
CA VAL A 487 3.06 9.12 0.20
C VAL A 487 2.49 10.10 1.24
N THR A 488 2.36 9.65 2.49
CA THR A 488 2.09 10.47 3.67
C THR A 488 3.31 10.53 4.61
N ARG A 489 3.34 11.50 5.53
CA ARG A 489 4.36 11.59 6.59
C ARG A 489 4.20 10.39 7.53
N LEU A 490 5.17 9.48 7.53
CA LEU A 490 5.15 8.27 8.35
C LEU A 490 5.80 8.47 9.74
N PRO A 491 5.32 7.76 10.78
CA PRO A 491 5.91 7.74 12.11
C PRO A 491 7.13 6.80 12.19
N ILE A 492 8.16 7.07 11.38
CA ILE A 492 9.31 6.15 11.16
C ILE A 492 9.96 5.63 12.46
N LYS A 493 10.05 6.46 13.51
CA LYS A 493 10.68 6.06 14.80
C LYS A 493 9.88 5.02 15.60
N TRP A 494 8.60 4.80 15.28
CA TRP A 494 7.74 3.80 15.89
C TRP A 494 7.65 2.51 15.07
N MET A 495 7.76 2.63 13.75
CA MET A 495 7.45 1.56 12.80
C MET A 495 8.41 0.38 12.85
N ALA A 496 7.90 -0.81 12.48
CA ALA A 496 8.70 -2.01 12.30
C ALA A 496 9.60 -1.94 11.04
N PRO A 497 10.76 -2.65 11.00
CA PRO A 497 11.68 -2.60 9.87
C PRO A 497 11.02 -2.93 8.52
N GLU A 498 10.15 -3.94 8.47
CA GLU A 498 9.41 -4.31 7.26
C GLU A 498 8.38 -3.26 6.82
N SER A 499 7.83 -2.50 7.77
CA SER A 499 6.93 -1.38 7.49
C SER A 499 7.69 -0.15 7.00
N ILE A 500 8.92 0.06 7.46
CA ILE A 500 9.80 1.14 6.96
C ILE A 500 10.27 0.81 5.54
N ASN A 501 10.90 -0.35 5.35
CA ASN A 501 11.53 -0.74 4.09
C ASN A 501 10.53 -1.12 2.99
N PHE A 502 9.48 -1.86 3.32
CA PHE A 502 8.58 -2.47 2.32
C PHE A 502 7.14 -1.93 2.37
N ARG A 503 6.85 -1.01 3.30
CA ARG A 503 5.50 -0.50 3.62
C ARG A 503 4.51 -1.59 4.08
N ARG A 504 4.99 -2.78 4.44
CA ARG A 504 4.20 -3.92 4.93
C ARG A 504 3.66 -3.65 6.34
N PHE A 505 2.34 -3.76 6.51
CA PHE A 505 1.67 -3.65 7.81
C PHE A 505 0.83 -4.89 8.08
N THR A 506 1.03 -5.50 9.25
CA THR A 506 0.36 -6.69 9.77
C THR A 506 0.25 -6.62 11.30
N SER A 507 -0.46 -7.54 11.95
CA SER A 507 -0.51 -7.65 13.42
C SER A 507 0.89 -7.72 14.05
N ALA A 508 1.85 -8.40 13.40
CA ALA A 508 3.24 -8.46 13.86
C ALA A 508 4.00 -7.11 13.76
N SER A 509 3.60 -6.20 12.87
CA SER A 509 4.11 -4.82 12.86
C SER A 509 3.46 -3.95 13.93
N ASP A 510 2.18 -4.20 14.25
CA ASP A 510 1.50 -3.56 15.37
C ASP A 510 2.09 -4.03 16.72
N VAL A 511 2.49 -5.29 16.88
CA VAL A 511 3.22 -5.80 18.05
C VAL A 511 4.52 -5.04 18.30
N TRP A 512 5.26 -4.70 17.24
CA TRP A 512 6.45 -3.86 17.33
C TRP A 512 6.11 -2.44 17.80
N MET A 513 5.10 -1.80 17.18
CA MET A 513 4.66 -0.45 17.53
C MET A 513 4.09 -0.38 18.95
N PHE A 514 3.36 -1.41 19.40
CA PHE A 514 2.94 -1.58 20.79
C PHE A 514 4.12 -1.60 21.75
N ALA A 515 5.18 -2.36 21.48
CA ALA A 515 6.36 -2.35 22.34
C ALA A 515 7.09 -1.00 22.35
N VAL A 516 7.07 -0.23 21.25
CA VAL A 516 7.52 1.18 21.27
C VAL A 516 6.60 2.05 22.13
N CYS A 517 5.29 1.89 22.05
CA CYS A 517 4.33 2.60 22.91
C CYS A 517 4.50 2.26 24.39
N VAL A 518 4.78 1.00 24.74
CA VAL A 518 5.13 0.59 26.12
C VAL A 518 6.45 1.23 26.55
N TRP A 519 7.43 1.35 25.65
CA TRP A 519 8.66 2.07 25.93
C TRP A 519 8.41 3.57 26.20
N GLU A 520 7.57 4.24 25.40
CA GLU A 520 7.13 5.64 25.62
C GLU A 520 6.43 5.82 26.97
N ILE A 521 5.56 4.89 27.36
CA ILE A 521 4.87 4.90 28.66
C ILE A 521 5.89 4.79 29.80
N MET A 522 6.80 3.82 29.71
CA MET A 522 7.83 3.58 30.74
C MET A 522 8.93 4.66 30.77
N SER A 523 9.14 5.41 29.68
CA SER A 523 10.03 6.58 29.60
C SER A 523 9.31 7.91 29.89
N ARG A 524 8.04 7.87 30.32
CA ARG A 524 7.21 9.03 30.70
C ARG A 524 6.96 10.05 29.57
N GLY A 525 6.82 9.55 28.34
CA GLY A 525 6.54 10.35 27.14
C GLY A 525 7.78 10.78 26.36
N GLN A 526 8.96 10.20 26.62
CA GLN A 526 10.14 10.47 25.81
C GLN A 526 9.95 9.92 24.38
N GLN A 527 10.33 10.70 23.36
CA GLN A 527 10.26 10.25 21.97
C GLN A 527 11.23 9.06 21.72
N PRO A 528 10.79 7.97 21.07
CA PRO A 528 11.68 6.88 20.70
C PRO A 528 12.75 7.37 19.73
N PHE A 529 14.00 6.93 19.92
CA PHE A 529 15.15 7.36 19.11
C PHE A 529 15.27 8.90 18.98
N PHE A 530 15.05 9.67 20.05
CA PHE A 530 15.14 11.14 20.01
C PHE A 530 16.51 11.67 19.52
N TRP A 531 17.58 10.87 19.70
CA TRP A 531 18.95 11.17 19.26
C TRP A 531 19.25 10.84 17.79
N LEU A 532 18.27 10.30 17.03
CA LEU A 532 18.41 9.98 15.61
C LEU A 532 17.47 10.82 14.74
N GLU A 533 17.87 11.06 13.49
CA GLU A 533 16.94 11.46 12.44
C GLU A 533 16.21 10.25 11.85
N ASN A 534 15.03 10.46 11.26
CA ASN A 534 14.21 9.37 10.70
C ASN A 534 14.94 8.53 9.63
N ARG A 535 15.90 9.11 8.89
CA ARG A 535 16.69 8.40 7.87
C ARG A 535 17.68 7.39 8.45
N ASP A 536 18.11 7.57 9.68
CA ASP A 536 19.18 6.76 10.30
C ASP A 536 18.64 5.63 11.18
N VAL A 537 17.36 5.72 11.60
CA VAL A 537 16.68 4.71 12.41
C VAL A 537 16.80 3.31 11.80
N ILE A 538 16.53 3.18 10.50
CA ILE A 538 16.55 1.86 9.84
C ILE A 538 17.93 1.21 9.85
N ASN A 539 18.98 1.98 9.57
CA ASN A 539 20.38 1.52 9.60
C ASN A 539 20.75 0.99 11.00
N GLN A 540 20.26 1.64 12.06
CA GLN A 540 20.47 1.21 13.44
C GLN A 540 19.67 -0.07 13.77
N LEU A 541 18.41 -0.16 13.33
CA LEU A 541 17.57 -1.35 13.53
C LEU A 541 18.13 -2.59 12.81
N GLU A 542 18.68 -2.42 11.60
CA GLU A 542 19.34 -3.47 10.82
C GLU A 542 20.68 -3.91 11.44
N GLN A 543 21.39 -3.01 12.12
CA GLN A 543 22.56 -3.32 12.96
C GLN A 543 22.20 -4.00 14.30
N GLY A 544 20.91 -4.30 14.54
CA GLY A 544 20.43 -4.94 15.77
C GLY A 544 20.27 -3.99 16.96
N ILE A 545 20.52 -2.69 16.80
CA ILE A 545 20.30 -1.69 17.86
C ILE A 545 18.80 -1.56 18.14
N ARG A 546 18.44 -1.35 19.41
CA ARG A 546 17.07 -1.18 19.91
C ARG A 546 17.02 -0.04 20.92
N LEU A 547 15.81 0.38 21.30
CA LEU A 547 15.61 1.38 22.36
C LEU A 547 16.18 0.85 23.69
N PRO A 548 16.96 1.64 24.45
CA PRO A 548 17.57 1.21 25.70
C PRO A 548 16.51 1.03 26.80
N LYS A 549 16.77 0.19 27.80
CA LYS A 549 15.82 -0.01 28.92
C LYS A 549 15.57 1.31 29.67
N PRO A 550 14.32 1.79 29.81
CA PRO A 550 14.01 2.97 30.61
C PRO A 550 14.40 2.80 32.08
N ASP A 551 14.68 3.91 32.75
CA ASP A 551 14.89 3.94 34.19
C ASP A 551 13.68 3.41 34.95
N ASN A 552 13.92 2.68 36.04
CA ASN A 552 12.91 1.99 36.84
C ASN A 552 12.02 0.97 36.08
N CYS A 553 12.16 0.78 34.76
CA CYS A 553 11.42 -0.24 34.03
C CYS A 553 11.76 -1.66 34.53
N PRO A 554 10.75 -2.49 34.87
CA PRO A 554 10.95 -3.88 35.28
C PRO A 554 11.72 -4.69 34.23
N PRO A 555 12.68 -5.56 34.63
CA PRO A 555 13.43 -6.38 33.68
C PRO A 555 12.56 -7.32 32.84
N ALA A 556 11.51 -7.90 33.42
CA ALA A 556 10.59 -8.79 32.71
C ALA A 556 9.81 -8.06 31.59
N LEU A 557 9.32 -6.85 31.87
CA LEU A 557 8.62 -6.01 30.89
C LEU A 557 9.54 -5.59 29.73
N TYR A 558 10.81 -5.27 30.03
CA TYR A 558 11.79 -4.97 28.98
C TYR A 558 12.19 -6.21 28.17
N SER A 559 12.31 -7.38 28.80
CA SER A 559 12.49 -8.65 28.09
C SER A 559 11.35 -8.91 27.10
N LEU A 560 10.11 -8.60 27.51
CA LEU A 560 8.92 -8.67 26.64
C LEU A 560 9.00 -7.69 25.46
N MET A 561 9.37 -6.42 25.70
CA MET A 561 9.62 -5.45 24.63
C MET A 561 10.69 -5.95 23.64
N THR A 562 11.80 -6.52 24.13
CA THR A 562 12.86 -7.03 23.24
C THR A 562 12.43 -8.22 22.39
N ARG A 563 11.49 -9.06 22.84
CA ARG A 563 10.86 -10.10 21.99
C ARG A 563 9.98 -9.49 20.89
N CYS A 564 9.19 -8.47 21.23
CA CYS A 564 8.37 -7.75 20.26
C CYS A 564 9.21 -7.02 19.20
N TRP A 565 10.43 -6.62 19.55
CA TRP A 565 11.40 -6.03 18.63
C TRP A 565 12.33 -7.04 17.92
N SER A 566 11.93 -8.31 17.82
CA SER A 566 12.61 -9.26 16.94
C SER A 566 12.60 -8.75 15.49
N TYR A 567 13.71 -8.89 14.79
CA TYR A 567 13.84 -8.40 13.41
C TYR A 567 12.94 -9.19 12.46
N ASP A 568 12.98 -10.53 12.52
CA ASP A 568 12.01 -11.38 11.84
C ASP A 568 10.63 -11.21 12.50
N HIS A 569 9.63 -10.82 11.71
CA HIS A 569 8.29 -10.57 12.20
C HIS A 569 7.54 -11.84 12.64
N ARG A 570 8.04 -13.04 12.31
CA ARG A 570 7.46 -14.34 12.69
C ARG A 570 7.90 -14.81 14.09
N GLU A 571 9.01 -14.25 14.59
CA GLU A 571 9.56 -14.55 15.93
C GLU A 571 8.98 -13.60 17.01
N ARG A 572 8.10 -12.67 16.62
CA ARG A 572 7.39 -11.76 17.54
C ARG A 572 6.16 -12.47 18.09
N PRO A 573 5.85 -12.37 19.40
CA PRO A 573 4.64 -12.96 19.98
C PRO A 573 3.38 -12.27 19.44
N SER A 574 2.28 -13.01 19.34
CA SER A 574 0.93 -12.47 19.10
C SER A 574 0.44 -11.58 20.25
N PHE A 575 -0.55 -10.72 20.03
CA PHE A 575 -1.15 -9.96 21.14
C PHE A 575 -1.81 -10.88 22.17
N THR A 576 -2.40 -11.98 21.70
CA THR A 576 -2.97 -13.03 22.55
C THR A 576 -1.92 -13.62 23.50
N GLU A 577 -0.72 -13.96 23.03
CA GLU A 577 0.39 -14.41 23.89
C GLU A 577 0.92 -13.31 24.83
N LEU A 578 0.88 -12.04 24.42
CA LEU A 578 1.31 -10.92 25.26
C LEU A 578 0.38 -10.72 26.47
N VAL A 579 -0.94 -10.82 26.29
CA VAL A 579 -1.92 -10.72 27.39
C VAL A 579 -1.85 -11.94 28.32
N LEU A 580 -1.54 -13.12 27.79
CA LEU A 580 -1.37 -14.35 28.59
C LEU A 580 -0.03 -14.41 29.35
N ASN A 581 0.91 -13.51 29.08
CA ASN A 581 2.24 -13.55 29.70
C ASN A 581 2.25 -12.99 31.13
N GLU A 582 2.71 -13.80 32.09
CA GLU A 582 2.85 -13.40 33.50
C GLU A 582 3.63 -12.09 33.70
N ALA A 583 4.58 -11.74 32.81
CA ALA A 583 5.38 -10.52 32.94
C ALA A 583 4.55 -9.21 32.93
N LEU A 584 3.41 -9.18 32.23
CA LEU A 584 2.50 -8.03 32.20
C LEU A 584 1.48 -8.04 33.35
N CYS A 585 1.06 -9.23 33.81
CA CYS A 585 0.01 -9.38 34.81
C CYS A 585 0.55 -9.44 36.26
N ALA A 586 1.68 -10.11 36.49
CA ALA A 586 2.25 -10.35 37.83
C ALA A 586 2.84 -9.09 38.51
N SER A 587 2.77 -7.92 37.86
CA SER A 587 3.08 -6.62 38.48
C SER A 587 1.85 -5.88 39.06
N SER A 588 0.67 -6.50 39.01
CA SER A 588 -0.51 -6.09 39.80
C SER A 588 -1.39 -7.31 40.16
N PRO A 589 -1.28 -7.83 41.40
CA PRO A 589 -2.05 -9.01 41.84
C PRO A 589 -3.58 -8.83 41.79
N ASP A 590 -4.07 -7.61 41.98
CA ASP A 590 -5.49 -7.31 42.20
C ASP A 590 -6.33 -7.31 40.90
N LEU A 591 -5.70 -7.39 39.73
CA LEU A 591 -6.37 -7.34 38.42
C LEU A 591 -6.64 -8.71 37.79
N ALA A 592 -6.29 -9.81 38.48
CA ALA A 592 -6.49 -11.19 38.02
C ALA A 592 -7.91 -11.72 38.28
N SER A 593 -8.94 -10.92 37.99
CA SER A 593 -10.34 -11.38 37.99
C SER A 593 -10.78 -11.76 36.57
N PRO A 594 -11.29 -12.98 36.32
CA PRO A 594 -11.91 -13.33 35.05
C PRO A 594 -13.14 -12.45 34.78
N CYS A 595 -13.20 -11.82 33.61
CA CYS A 595 -14.41 -11.13 33.18
C CYS A 595 -15.37 -12.16 32.56
N GLU A 596 -16.53 -12.40 33.19
CA GLU A 596 -17.55 -13.31 32.64
C GLU A 596 -18.13 -12.74 31.34
N TYR A 597 -17.69 -13.28 30.21
CA TYR A 597 -18.32 -12.99 28.92
C TYR A 597 -19.58 -13.84 28.78
N GLN A 598 -20.69 -13.38 29.38
CA GLN A 598 -21.98 -14.08 29.32
C GLN A 598 -22.54 -14.03 27.88
N SER A 599 -22.44 -15.16 27.17
CA SER A 599 -23.08 -15.35 25.88
C SER A 599 -24.60 -15.52 26.03
N PRO A 600 -25.42 -14.86 25.18
CA PRO A 600 -26.84 -15.19 25.06
C PRO A 600 -27.05 -16.66 24.63
N ILE A 601 -28.09 -17.30 25.17
CA ILE A 601 -28.21 -18.76 25.27
C ILE A 601 -28.78 -19.44 24.02
N ASP A 602 -28.32 -20.68 23.82
CA ASP A 602 -28.76 -21.74 22.89
C ASP A 602 -30.26 -21.93 22.66
N SER A 603 -30.59 -22.65 21.57
CA SER A 603 -31.77 -23.56 21.54
C SER A 603 -31.63 -24.76 20.57
N MET A 604 -30.90 -25.80 21.02
CA MET A 604 -30.99 -27.22 20.59
C MET A 604 -30.57 -27.56 19.13
N LYS A 605 -29.97 -28.72 18.80
CA LYS A 605 -30.19 -30.09 19.34
C LYS A 605 -28.93 -30.96 19.38
N THR A 606 -28.96 -31.95 20.25
CA THR A 606 -27.94 -32.98 20.53
C THR A 606 -27.86 -34.09 19.47
N LEU A 607 -26.68 -34.71 19.26
CA LEU A 607 -26.49 -36.17 19.40
C LEU A 607 -25.00 -36.60 19.35
N THR A 608 -24.72 -37.81 19.88
CA THR A 608 -23.41 -38.33 20.31
C THR A 608 -22.70 -39.26 19.31
N LEU A 609 -21.37 -39.38 19.38
CA LEU A 609 -20.59 -40.54 18.89
C LEU A 609 -19.47 -40.98 19.87
N PRO A 610 -18.94 -42.23 19.80
CA PRO A 610 -18.32 -42.92 20.95
C PRO A 610 -16.77 -43.08 20.92
N VAL A 611 -16.23 -43.97 21.78
CA VAL A 611 -14.86 -43.96 22.33
C VAL A 611 -14.01 -45.22 22.00
N ARG A 612 -12.78 -45.02 21.46
CA ARG A 612 -11.60 -45.95 21.45
C ARG A 612 -11.73 -47.30 20.67
N SER A 613 -10.67 -48.02 20.23
CA SER A 613 -9.18 -47.85 20.33
C SER A 613 -8.38 -48.32 19.06
N PRO A 614 -7.32 -49.19 19.05
CA PRO A 614 -5.99 -48.71 18.60
C PRO A 614 -5.20 -49.53 17.52
N ARG A 615 -4.24 -48.82 16.85
CA ARG A 615 -2.96 -49.22 16.20
C ARG A 615 -2.62 -50.71 15.92
N PRO A 616 -1.99 -50.98 14.76
CA PRO A 616 -0.53 -51.30 14.77
C PRO A 616 0.38 -50.26 14.05
N ARG A 617 1.68 -50.54 13.99
CA ARG A 617 2.75 -49.71 13.37
C ARG A 617 3.51 -50.48 12.27
N SER A 618 4.08 -49.74 11.32
CA SER A 618 5.41 -50.06 10.79
C SER A 618 6.25 -48.76 10.67
N VAL A 619 7.33 -48.77 9.89
CA VAL A 619 8.62 -48.21 10.33
C VAL A 619 9.43 -47.53 9.21
N GLY A 620 10.15 -46.44 9.57
CA GLY A 620 11.16 -45.79 8.72
C GLY A 620 11.69 -44.46 9.31
N GLU A 621 13.02 -44.35 9.38
CA GLU A 621 13.84 -43.11 9.43
C GLU A 621 13.63 -42.08 10.57
N SER A 622 14.33 -42.37 11.69
CA SER A 622 14.93 -41.47 12.69
C SER A 622 14.93 -39.96 12.40
N GLU A 623 14.25 -39.13 13.21
CA GLU A 623 14.68 -38.61 14.54
C GLU A 623 15.80 -37.55 14.55
N PHE A 624 15.40 -36.31 14.85
CA PHE A 624 16.21 -35.32 15.58
C PHE A 624 15.34 -34.75 16.72
N SER A 625 15.15 -35.55 17.76
CA SER A 625 14.16 -35.28 18.82
C SER A 625 14.65 -34.21 19.81
N ARG A 626 13.95 -33.06 19.87
CA ARG A 626 14.17 -32.04 20.92
C ARG A 626 13.70 -32.60 22.26
N LEU A 627 14.64 -32.92 23.14
CA LEU A 627 14.37 -33.34 24.51
C LEU A 627 14.33 -32.12 25.45
N GLU A 628 13.17 -31.87 26.03
CA GLU A 628 13.00 -30.95 27.16
C GLU A 628 13.85 -31.40 28.37
N PRO A 629 14.56 -30.50 29.05
CA PRO A 629 15.47 -30.88 30.14
C PRO A 629 14.72 -31.09 31.48
N ASN A 630 14.58 -32.34 31.89
CA ASN A 630 14.04 -32.72 33.22
C ASN A 630 14.95 -32.35 34.41
N SER A 631 16.13 -31.74 34.19
CA SER A 631 17.02 -31.30 35.27
C SER A 631 17.76 -30.01 34.96
N ARG A 632 18.14 -29.28 36.02
CA ARG A 632 18.93 -28.05 35.95
C ARG A 632 20.34 -28.29 35.40
N GLU A 633 20.90 -29.47 35.61
CA GLU A 633 22.23 -29.84 35.12
C GLU A 633 22.20 -30.19 33.62
N ASP A 634 21.14 -30.84 33.14
CA ASP A 634 20.96 -31.15 31.72
C ASP A 634 20.69 -29.89 30.89
N ALA A 635 19.89 -28.95 31.42
CA ALA A 635 19.74 -27.62 30.84
C ALA A 635 21.09 -26.88 30.71
N GLN A 636 21.97 -27.02 31.71
CA GLN A 636 23.30 -26.39 31.71
C GLN A 636 24.28 -27.08 30.73
N ARG A 637 24.18 -28.40 30.55
CA ARG A 637 24.92 -29.16 29.53
C ARG A 637 24.44 -28.86 28.10
N LEU A 638 23.12 -28.77 27.90
CA LEU A 638 22.53 -28.32 26.64
C LEU A 638 23.02 -26.91 26.30
N TRP A 639 22.95 -25.95 27.23
CA TRP A 639 23.44 -24.59 27.01
C TRP A 639 24.93 -24.54 26.64
N GLN A 640 25.79 -25.37 27.26
CA GLN A 640 27.21 -25.45 26.87
C GLN A 640 27.41 -26.03 25.45
N ARG A 641 26.59 -27.01 25.04
CA ARG A 641 26.61 -27.58 23.69
C ARG A 641 26.10 -26.57 22.65
N GLU A 642 25.01 -25.88 22.94
CA GLU A 642 24.44 -24.80 22.13
C GLU A 642 25.46 -23.68 21.91
N ARG A 643 26.16 -23.27 23.00
CA ARG A 643 27.20 -22.25 22.93
C ARG A 643 28.39 -22.69 22.07
N HIS A 644 28.79 -23.97 22.13
CA HIS A 644 29.82 -24.51 21.24
C HIS A 644 29.37 -24.49 19.77
N HIS A 645 28.14 -24.96 19.48
CA HIS A 645 27.56 -24.94 18.15
C HIS A 645 27.45 -23.53 17.56
N MET A 646 27.07 -22.54 18.39
CA MET A 646 27.04 -21.13 18.01
C MET A 646 28.46 -20.57 17.75
N GLN A 647 29.47 -20.97 18.54
CA GLN A 647 30.86 -20.57 18.33
C GLN A 647 31.48 -21.20 17.06
N ASP A 648 31.17 -22.47 16.75
CA ASP A 648 31.55 -23.08 15.46
C ASP A 648 30.84 -22.42 14.27
N THR A 649 29.56 -22.05 14.43
CA THR A 649 28.79 -21.34 13.39
C THR A 649 29.39 -19.97 13.09
N LEU A 650 29.72 -19.19 14.13
CA LEU A 650 30.43 -17.91 14.00
C LEU A 650 31.82 -18.09 13.36
N ARG A 651 32.54 -19.18 13.66
CA ARG A 651 33.83 -19.44 13.00
C ARG A 651 33.64 -19.72 11.51
N ARG A 652 32.67 -20.55 11.11
CA ARG A 652 32.35 -20.82 9.70
C ARG A 652 31.91 -19.56 8.94
N GLN A 653 31.11 -18.70 9.57
CA GLN A 653 30.72 -17.41 8.98
C GLN A 653 31.93 -16.49 8.79
N LYS A 654 32.88 -16.47 9.73
CA LYS A 654 34.12 -15.69 9.60
C LYS A 654 35.11 -16.29 8.58
N GLU A 655 35.15 -17.61 8.46
CA GLU A 655 35.88 -18.33 7.40
C GLU A 655 35.32 -17.95 6.03
N GLN A 656 33.99 -18.02 5.83
CA GLN A 656 33.32 -17.59 4.60
C GLN A 656 33.51 -16.11 4.29
N MET A 657 33.44 -15.23 5.30
CA MET A 657 33.67 -13.79 5.14
C MET A 657 35.07 -13.50 4.56
N MET A 658 36.11 -14.21 5.02
CA MET A 658 37.47 -14.06 4.49
C MET A 658 37.69 -14.79 3.14
N GLU A 659 36.82 -15.70 2.73
CA GLU A 659 36.80 -16.24 1.36
C GLU A 659 36.13 -15.26 0.39
N ASP A 660 34.99 -14.67 0.75
CA ASP A 660 34.31 -13.64 -0.04
C ASP A 660 35.15 -12.35 -0.12
N GLU A 661 35.88 -11.96 0.95
CA GLU A 661 36.85 -10.84 0.94
C GLU A 661 38.00 -11.09 -0.06
N LYS A 662 38.61 -12.28 -0.05
CA LYS A 662 39.62 -12.69 -1.06
C LYS A 662 39.05 -12.81 -2.46
N TRP A 663 37.77 -13.16 -2.60
CA TRP A 663 37.08 -13.17 -3.87
C TRP A 663 36.90 -11.74 -4.39
N LEU A 664 36.49 -10.79 -3.54
CA LEU A 664 36.39 -9.37 -3.86
C LEU A 664 37.74 -8.75 -4.23
N GLU A 665 38.82 -9.00 -3.48
CA GLU A 665 40.18 -8.56 -3.88
C GLU A 665 40.57 -9.07 -5.27
N LYS A 666 40.17 -10.31 -5.60
CA LYS A 666 40.50 -10.95 -6.88
C LYS A 666 39.67 -10.36 -8.03
N GLU A 667 38.38 -10.11 -7.80
CA GLU A 667 37.49 -9.47 -8.76
C GLU A 667 37.89 -8.00 -8.99
N GLU A 668 38.30 -7.28 -7.93
CA GLU A 668 38.84 -5.92 -8.03
C GLU A 668 40.14 -5.87 -8.82
N ARG A 669 41.07 -6.81 -8.61
CA ARG A 669 42.29 -6.93 -9.45
C ARG A 669 41.97 -7.20 -10.93
N LEU A 670 40.88 -7.92 -11.23
CA LEU A 670 40.41 -8.13 -12.60
C LEU A 670 39.77 -6.86 -13.20
N LEU A 671 39.10 -6.03 -12.40
CA LEU A 671 38.50 -4.76 -12.81
C LEU A 671 39.53 -3.63 -12.99
N VAL A 672 40.54 -3.55 -12.11
CA VAL A 672 41.60 -2.52 -12.15
C VAL A 672 42.63 -2.78 -13.27
N GLY A 673 42.75 -4.03 -13.73
CA GLY A 673 43.74 -4.46 -14.73
C GLY A 673 43.69 -3.82 -16.12
N ASN A 674 42.77 -2.88 -16.38
CA ASN A 674 42.55 -2.29 -17.71
C ASN A 674 42.73 -0.74 -17.77
N ARG A 675 43.42 -0.13 -16.80
CA ARG A 675 43.89 1.27 -16.87
C ARG A 675 45.33 1.45 -16.40
N ALA A 676 46.28 0.93 -17.17
CA ALA A 676 47.72 1.10 -16.95
C ALA A 676 48.43 1.77 -18.14
N SER A 677 48.16 3.07 -18.38
CA SER A 677 49.00 3.94 -19.22
C SER A 677 48.66 5.42 -19.03
N LEU A 678 49.26 6.05 -18.02
CA LEU A 678 50.13 7.24 -18.18
C LEU A 678 50.79 7.55 -16.83
N THR A 679 51.97 8.16 -16.87
CA THR A 679 52.95 8.15 -15.78
C THR A 679 53.23 9.52 -15.15
N PHE A 680 53.68 9.45 -13.89
CA PHE A 680 54.64 10.36 -13.24
C PHE A 680 54.18 11.67 -12.53
N VAL A 681 54.44 11.65 -11.22
CA VAL A 681 55.13 12.70 -10.42
C VAL A 681 54.33 13.85 -9.81
N HIS A 682 54.78 14.20 -8.60
CA HIS A 682 54.28 15.13 -7.58
C HIS A 682 55.53 15.62 -6.81
N PRO A 683 55.49 16.69 -5.98
CA PRO A 683 55.13 18.10 -6.23
C PRO A 683 56.33 19.07 -6.03
N LEU A 684 56.15 20.37 -6.29
CA LEU A 684 56.80 21.48 -5.55
C LEU A 684 55.86 22.70 -5.45
N SER A 685 56.27 23.79 -4.78
CA SER A 685 55.39 24.63 -3.94
C SER A 685 55.64 26.17 -3.99
N VAL A 686 54.85 26.92 -3.20
CA VAL A 686 55.04 28.31 -2.66
C VAL A 686 54.24 29.49 -3.26
N SER A 687 53.25 29.96 -2.47
CA SER A 687 52.86 31.34 -2.06
C SER A 687 52.92 32.59 -2.99
N LEU A 688 51.86 33.44 -2.98
CA LEU A 688 51.84 34.86 -2.51
C LEU A 688 50.49 35.62 -2.76
N CYS A 689 50.30 36.82 -2.18
CA CYS A 689 49.10 37.72 -2.20
C CYS A 689 49.54 39.20 -1.89
N PRO A 690 48.68 40.26 -1.77
CA PRO A 690 47.31 40.59 -2.24
C PRO A 690 47.41 41.78 -3.28
N PRO A 691 46.73 42.98 -3.24
CA PRO A 691 45.36 43.48 -2.89
C PRO A 691 44.64 44.09 -4.16
N GLY A 692 43.56 44.92 -4.18
CA GLY A 692 42.55 45.44 -3.21
C GLY A 692 42.13 46.93 -3.48
N ARG A 693 41.02 47.42 -2.84
CA ARG A 693 40.45 48.82 -2.80
C ARG A 693 39.62 49.32 -4.02
N GLU A 694 38.60 50.23 -3.95
CA GLU A 694 37.82 50.85 -2.83
C GLU A 694 36.47 51.54 -3.25
N PHE A 695 35.48 51.56 -2.32
CA PHE A 695 34.38 52.52 -2.04
C PHE A 695 33.11 52.82 -2.93
N THR A 696 32.09 53.37 -2.22
CA THR A 696 30.68 53.72 -2.58
C THR A 696 30.33 55.11 -1.94
N PRO A 697 29.11 55.61 -1.56
CA PRO A 697 27.70 55.11 -1.40
C PRO A 697 26.72 55.88 -2.34
N PRO A 698 25.44 56.32 -2.05
CA PRO A 698 24.37 56.02 -1.06
C PRO A 698 23.03 55.55 -1.76
N GLU A 699 21.75 55.73 -1.37
CA GLU A 699 21.00 56.42 -0.27
C GLU A 699 19.59 55.78 0.02
N LYS A 700 18.63 56.48 0.68
CA LYS A 700 17.37 55.97 1.29
C LYS A 700 16.47 57.14 1.80
N PRO A 701 15.29 56.98 2.48
CA PRO A 701 14.28 55.90 2.63
C PRO A 701 12.82 56.49 2.39
N PRO A 702 11.70 56.21 3.11
CA PRO A 702 11.22 55.04 3.90
C PRO A 702 9.76 54.57 3.60
N ARG A 703 9.38 53.37 4.10
CA ARG A 703 8.10 53.11 4.81
C ARG A 703 8.18 51.78 5.60
N ILE A 704 7.30 51.59 6.59
CA ILE A 704 7.42 50.56 7.64
C ILE A 704 6.21 49.61 7.62
N GLY A 705 6.44 48.31 7.85
CA GLY A 705 5.38 47.32 8.15
C GLY A 705 5.92 45.91 8.36
N ALA A 706 5.96 45.46 9.63
CA ALA A 706 6.27 44.09 10.11
C ALA A 706 7.59 43.43 9.61
N GLN A 707 8.57 43.29 10.51
CA GLN A 707 9.78 42.47 10.30
C GLN A 707 9.67 41.10 11.01
N PRO A 708 10.21 40.02 10.43
CA PRO A 708 10.70 38.87 11.19
C PRO A 708 11.92 39.28 12.03
N ALA A 709 12.12 38.67 13.20
CA ALA A 709 13.29 38.94 14.04
C ALA A 709 14.60 38.50 13.34
N PRO A 710 15.69 39.30 13.38
CA PRO A 710 16.92 39.00 12.66
C PRO A 710 17.81 37.99 13.39
N THR A 711 18.44 37.09 12.63
CA THR A 711 19.62 36.33 13.07
C THR A 711 20.84 37.26 13.08
N ALA A 712 21.34 37.56 14.28
CA ALA A 712 22.64 38.19 14.63
C ALA A 712 23.10 39.43 13.82
N GLU A 713 23.39 40.53 14.51
CA GLU A 713 23.97 41.76 13.94
C GLU A 713 25.43 41.57 13.51
N LEU A 714 25.61 41.01 12.31
CA LEU A 714 26.88 40.72 11.65
C LEU A 714 27.11 41.69 10.48
N ASP A 715 28.34 42.20 10.34
CA ASP A 715 28.74 42.96 9.15
C ASP A 715 28.69 42.08 7.88
N ARG A 716 27.91 42.51 6.89
CA ARG A 716 27.73 41.83 5.59
C ARG A 716 28.47 42.48 4.43
N SER A 717 29.21 43.56 4.67
CA SER A 717 29.79 44.42 3.63
C SER A 717 30.79 43.68 2.72
N ASP A 718 31.46 42.66 3.26
CA ASP A 718 32.47 41.83 2.58
C ASP A 718 32.16 40.31 2.72
N ASP A 719 30.89 39.96 2.99
CA ASP A 719 30.48 38.56 3.19
C ASP A 719 30.16 37.88 1.85
N LYS A 720 31.16 37.23 1.25
CA LYS A 720 31.01 36.44 0.01
C LYS A 720 29.88 35.42 0.07
N VAL A 721 29.68 34.73 1.20
CA VAL A 721 28.65 33.68 1.35
C VAL A 721 27.27 34.33 1.26
N TYR A 722 27.06 35.43 1.99
CA TYR A 722 25.84 36.23 1.89
C TYR A 722 25.59 36.72 0.45
N GLN A 723 26.61 37.25 -0.23
CA GLN A 723 26.50 37.70 -1.63
C GLN A 723 26.09 36.55 -2.58
N CYS A 724 26.69 35.37 -2.44
CA CYS A 724 26.33 34.19 -3.25
C CYS A 724 24.91 33.67 -2.95
N VAL A 725 24.45 33.66 -1.70
CA VAL A 725 23.06 33.31 -1.37
C VAL A 725 22.07 34.33 -1.95
N MET A 726 22.35 35.64 -1.85
CA MET A 726 21.51 36.67 -2.46
C MET A 726 21.48 36.54 -3.99
N SER A 727 22.59 36.13 -4.62
CA SER A 727 22.64 35.82 -6.06
C SER A 727 21.75 34.61 -6.41
N LEU A 728 21.86 33.49 -5.68
CA LEU A 728 21.04 32.30 -5.86
C LEU A 728 19.54 32.60 -5.73
N VAL A 729 19.15 33.32 -4.67
CA VAL A 729 17.76 33.77 -4.46
C VAL A 729 17.29 34.66 -5.61
N LYS A 730 18.12 35.59 -6.09
CA LYS A 730 17.78 36.47 -7.23
C LYS A 730 17.50 35.69 -8.51
N VAL A 731 18.30 34.67 -8.84
CA VAL A 731 18.08 33.83 -10.04
C VAL A 731 16.83 32.95 -9.89
N VAL A 732 16.52 32.45 -8.69
CA VAL A 732 15.27 31.71 -8.43
C VAL A 732 14.04 32.61 -8.51
N VAL A 733 14.10 33.85 -8.04
CA VAL A 733 13.03 34.85 -8.23
C VAL A 733 12.86 35.19 -9.72
N GLN A 734 13.96 35.30 -10.47
CA GLN A 734 13.89 35.51 -11.93
C GLN A 734 13.19 34.34 -12.64
N LEU A 735 13.55 33.08 -12.30
CA LEU A 735 12.86 31.89 -12.81
C LEU A 735 11.35 31.93 -12.53
N LYS A 736 10.94 32.33 -11.33
CA LYS A 736 9.52 32.45 -10.94
C LYS A 736 8.75 33.45 -11.79
N ASN A 737 9.38 34.57 -12.17
CA ASN A 737 8.75 35.57 -13.01
C ASN A 737 8.65 35.07 -14.46
N ASP A 738 9.77 34.59 -15.01
CA ASP A 738 9.90 34.32 -16.45
C ASP A 738 9.14 33.06 -16.91
N ILE A 739 9.04 32.02 -16.06
CA ILE A 739 8.41 30.71 -16.39
C ILE A 739 6.98 30.79 -16.95
N THR A 740 6.26 31.89 -16.70
CA THR A 740 4.90 32.09 -17.19
C THR A 740 4.89 32.26 -18.72
N GLU A 741 5.80 33.09 -19.24
CA GLU A 741 5.94 33.47 -20.65
C GLU A 741 7.09 32.74 -21.38
N LEU A 742 8.04 32.14 -20.65
CA LEU A 742 9.21 31.49 -21.23
C LEU A 742 8.90 30.14 -21.89
N GLU A 743 9.42 29.94 -23.10
CA GLU A 743 9.31 28.68 -23.84
C GLU A 743 10.10 27.52 -23.20
N PRO A 744 9.64 26.26 -23.34
CA PRO A 744 10.20 25.09 -22.64
C PRO A 744 11.68 24.85 -22.91
N GLU A 745 12.14 25.09 -24.13
CA GLU A 745 13.53 24.92 -24.56
C GLU A 745 14.48 25.81 -23.76
N LEU A 746 13.99 26.94 -23.24
CA LEU A 746 14.76 27.93 -22.51
C LEU A 746 14.81 27.67 -20.99
N TYR A 747 14.00 26.77 -20.43
CA TYR A 747 14.07 26.42 -18.99
C TYR A 747 15.49 25.94 -18.61
N ILE A 748 16.18 25.23 -19.51
CA ILE A 748 17.56 24.78 -19.30
C ILE A 748 18.56 25.94 -19.15
N THR A 749 18.28 27.10 -19.74
CA THR A 749 19.15 28.29 -19.65
C THR A 749 19.04 28.92 -18.25
N ILE A 750 17.83 29.06 -17.72
CA ILE A 750 17.63 29.63 -16.37
C ILE A 750 18.10 28.63 -15.29
N VAL A 751 17.81 27.33 -15.43
CA VAL A 751 18.29 26.31 -14.48
C VAL A 751 19.82 26.17 -14.52
N LYS A 752 20.48 26.38 -15.67
CA LYS A 752 21.96 26.53 -15.71
C LYS A 752 22.43 27.72 -14.87
N SER A 753 21.77 28.88 -14.94
CA SER A 753 22.11 30.05 -14.11
C SER A 753 21.95 29.78 -12.61
N VAL A 754 20.89 29.05 -12.20
CA VAL A 754 20.73 28.59 -10.80
C VAL A 754 21.90 27.68 -10.40
N GLY A 755 22.29 26.73 -11.26
CA GLY A 755 23.43 25.84 -11.04
C GLY A 755 24.82 26.48 -11.15
N MET A 756 24.92 27.73 -11.62
CA MET A 756 26.12 28.56 -11.50
C MET A 756 26.14 29.28 -10.15
N ALA A 757 25.07 29.99 -9.80
CA ALA A 757 24.98 30.69 -8.51
C ALA A 757 25.13 29.74 -7.29
N LEU A 758 24.63 28.51 -7.38
CA LEU A 758 24.87 27.48 -6.37
C LEU A 758 26.34 27.03 -6.30
N ARG A 759 27.03 26.93 -7.45
CA ARG A 759 28.45 26.56 -7.49
C ARG A 759 29.30 27.64 -6.81
N ASP A 760 29.02 28.90 -7.12
CA ASP A 760 29.69 30.06 -6.52
C ASP A 760 29.46 30.08 -5.00
N LEU A 761 28.23 29.77 -4.55
CA LEU A 761 27.91 29.58 -3.12
C LEU A 761 28.74 28.46 -2.50
N ILE A 762 28.76 27.27 -3.09
CA ILE A 762 29.54 26.12 -2.55
C ILE A 762 31.02 26.48 -2.46
N CYS A 763 31.61 27.09 -3.49
CA CYS A 763 33.00 27.55 -3.45
C CYS A 763 33.25 28.62 -2.38
N SER A 764 32.34 29.57 -2.18
CA SER A 764 32.45 30.58 -1.11
C SER A 764 32.39 29.98 0.31
N VAL A 765 31.75 28.81 0.46
CA VAL A 765 31.70 28.03 1.70
C VAL A 765 32.93 27.14 1.86
N ASP A 766 33.44 26.56 0.78
CA ASP A 766 34.70 25.80 0.77
C ASP A 766 35.92 26.68 1.11
N ASP A 767 35.94 27.95 0.67
CA ASP A 767 36.94 28.97 1.03
C ASP A 767 37.05 29.14 2.57
N ILE A 768 35.93 29.09 3.31
CA ILE A 768 35.89 29.31 4.76
C ILE A 768 35.96 28.03 5.60
N LEU A 769 35.61 26.87 5.05
CA LEU A 769 35.64 25.58 5.76
C LEU A 769 36.96 25.29 6.51
N PRO A 770 38.16 25.59 5.96
CA PRO A 770 39.43 25.43 6.66
C PRO A 770 39.61 26.28 7.92
N THR A 771 38.86 27.37 8.07
CA THR A 771 38.94 28.31 9.22
C THR A 771 38.01 27.93 10.38
N LEU A 772 37.01 27.08 10.13
CA LEU A 772 35.95 26.74 11.09
C LEU A 772 36.30 25.49 11.92
N HIS A 773 35.72 25.35 13.11
CA HIS A 773 35.94 24.18 13.98
C HIS A 773 35.44 22.87 13.35
N GLU A 774 36.17 21.77 13.54
CA GLU A 774 35.97 20.51 12.81
C GLU A 774 34.57 19.91 12.98
N SER A 775 33.99 19.97 14.18
CA SER A 775 32.61 19.50 14.43
C SER A 775 31.56 20.19 13.56
N ILE A 776 31.78 21.45 13.19
CA ILE A 776 30.84 22.26 12.39
C ILE A 776 31.09 22.09 10.88
N ARG A 777 32.31 21.67 10.48
CA ARG A 777 32.60 21.30 9.08
C ARG A 777 31.71 20.16 8.59
N THR A 778 31.34 19.23 9.47
CA THR A 778 30.43 18.11 9.17
C THR A 778 28.99 18.58 8.92
N GLU A 779 28.50 19.53 9.72
CA GLU A 779 27.19 20.18 9.58
C GLU A 779 27.08 20.94 8.24
N ILE A 780 28.10 21.75 7.93
CA ILE A 780 28.20 22.48 6.65
C ILE A 780 28.28 21.52 5.46
N LYS A 781 29.10 20.46 5.52
CA LYS A 781 29.19 19.43 4.45
C LYS A 781 27.87 18.68 4.26
N GLY A 782 27.11 18.43 5.33
CA GLY A 782 25.76 17.89 5.25
C GLY A 782 24.83 18.80 4.45
N THR A 783 24.90 20.11 4.72
CA THR A 783 24.11 21.14 4.03
C THR A 783 24.56 21.35 2.58
N GLN A 784 25.86 21.26 2.27
CA GLN A 784 26.37 21.24 0.89
C GLN A 784 25.83 20.03 0.11
N LYS A 785 25.74 18.86 0.75
CA LYS A 785 25.17 17.65 0.13
C LYS A 785 23.66 17.78 -0.10
N LEU A 786 22.93 18.44 0.79
CA LEU A 786 21.50 18.78 0.61
C LEU A 786 21.31 19.63 -0.66
N LEU A 787 21.98 20.78 -0.75
CA LEU A 787 21.86 21.69 -1.91
C LEU A 787 22.17 21.03 -3.26
N ASN A 788 23.14 20.10 -3.30
CA ASN A 788 23.44 19.34 -4.52
C ASN A 788 22.31 18.36 -4.90
N ASN A 789 21.59 17.79 -3.93
CA ASN A 789 20.40 16.98 -4.18
C ASN A 789 19.23 17.85 -4.67
N ASP A 790 19.01 19.02 -4.06
CA ASP A 790 17.92 19.94 -4.44
C ASP A 790 18.11 20.47 -5.86
N MET A 791 19.36 20.74 -6.26
CA MET A 791 19.72 21.07 -7.65
C MET A 791 19.46 19.91 -8.61
N SER A 792 19.69 18.67 -8.18
CA SER A 792 19.38 17.47 -8.97
C SER A 792 17.86 17.29 -9.16
N GLU A 793 17.07 17.54 -8.11
CA GLU A 793 15.61 17.51 -8.17
C GLU A 793 15.05 18.65 -9.02
N LEU A 794 15.63 19.86 -8.95
CA LEU A 794 15.28 20.96 -9.86
C LEU A 794 15.54 20.59 -11.33
N VAL A 795 16.66 19.95 -11.65
CA VAL A 795 16.95 19.43 -13.01
C VAL A 795 15.97 18.31 -13.40
N SER A 796 15.56 17.46 -12.46
CA SER A 796 14.54 16.42 -12.65
C SER A 796 13.18 17.04 -13.02
N LYS A 797 12.69 17.99 -12.22
CA LYS A 797 11.42 18.71 -12.47
C LYS A 797 11.46 19.57 -13.74
N MET A 798 12.60 20.17 -14.07
CA MET A 798 12.80 20.88 -15.33
C MET A 798 12.63 19.96 -16.54
N ARG A 799 13.25 18.77 -16.53
CA ARG A 799 13.08 17.77 -17.60
C ARG A 799 11.62 17.32 -17.71
N LEU A 800 10.94 17.11 -16.58
CA LEU A 800 9.52 16.74 -16.55
C LEU A 800 8.64 17.85 -17.15
N ALA A 801 8.92 19.12 -16.86
CA ALA A 801 8.20 20.28 -17.42
C ALA A 801 8.45 20.45 -18.93
N GLN A 802 9.66 20.17 -19.42
CA GLN A 802 9.94 20.14 -20.86
C GLN A 802 9.18 19.00 -21.56
N GLN A 803 9.19 17.79 -20.98
CA GLN A 803 8.49 16.62 -21.54
C GLN A 803 6.96 16.77 -21.56
N ASN A 804 6.39 17.57 -20.66
CA ASN A 804 4.94 17.78 -20.54
C ASN A 804 4.47 19.15 -21.07
N ALA A 805 5.31 19.87 -21.82
CA ALA A 805 5.02 21.23 -22.28
C ALA A 805 3.79 21.38 -23.19
N ILE A 806 3.34 20.27 -23.80
CA ILE A 806 2.17 20.18 -24.69
C ILE A 806 1.03 19.32 -24.12
N THR A 807 1.13 18.85 -22.86
CA THR A 807 0.10 18.04 -22.21
C THR A 807 -0.75 18.87 -21.25
N SER A 808 -1.88 18.34 -20.80
CA SER A 808 -2.72 18.95 -19.76
C SER A 808 -2.00 19.10 -18.40
N LEU A 809 -0.83 18.48 -18.23
CA LEU A 809 -0.01 18.58 -17.02
C LEU A 809 0.97 19.77 -17.04
N LYS A 810 1.07 20.54 -18.14
CA LYS A 810 2.02 21.67 -18.33
C LYS A 810 2.15 22.56 -17.10
N GLU A 811 1.04 23.08 -16.60
CA GLU A 811 1.02 24.02 -15.47
C GLU A 811 1.32 23.35 -14.12
N GLU A 812 1.03 22.06 -13.97
CA GLU A 812 1.40 21.30 -12.78
C GLU A 812 2.90 20.98 -12.76
N CYS A 813 3.49 20.61 -13.91
CA CYS A 813 4.93 20.45 -14.02
C CYS A 813 5.69 21.78 -13.83
N LYS A 814 5.15 22.92 -14.31
CA LYS A 814 5.68 24.25 -14.00
C LYS A 814 5.68 24.53 -12.49
N LYS A 815 4.57 24.30 -11.78
CA LYS A 815 4.50 24.46 -10.31
C LYS A 815 5.53 23.59 -9.59
N GLN A 816 5.71 22.34 -10.00
CA GLN A 816 6.68 21.45 -9.37
C GLN A 816 8.14 21.88 -9.62
N MET A 817 8.46 22.46 -10.77
CA MET A 817 9.78 23.07 -11.01
C MET A 817 10.00 24.30 -10.11
N LEU A 818 8.98 25.14 -9.92
CA LEU A 818 9.07 26.28 -8.99
C LEU A 818 9.18 25.86 -7.52
N ALA A 819 8.49 24.80 -7.12
CA ALA A 819 8.60 24.26 -5.76
C ALA A 819 10.04 23.81 -5.47
N ALA A 820 10.66 23.03 -6.38
CA ALA A 820 12.05 22.62 -6.25
C ALA A 820 13.03 23.81 -6.22
N ALA A 821 12.81 24.83 -7.05
CA ALA A 821 13.63 26.04 -7.07
C ALA A 821 13.51 26.85 -5.76
N HIS A 822 12.30 26.97 -5.19
CA HIS A 822 12.09 27.62 -3.90
C HIS A 822 12.75 26.85 -2.75
N THR A 823 12.69 25.52 -2.72
CA THR A 823 13.42 24.71 -1.72
C THR A 823 14.91 24.99 -1.77
N LEU A 824 15.53 24.91 -2.95
CA LEU A 824 16.96 25.19 -3.14
C LEU A 824 17.35 26.61 -2.68
N ALA A 825 16.49 27.61 -2.89
CA ALA A 825 16.72 28.97 -2.38
C ALA A 825 16.56 29.08 -0.85
N MET A 826 15.63 28.33 -0.25
CA MET A 826 15.41 28.30 1.19
C MET A 826 16.56 27.59 1.91
N ASP A 827 17.00 26.44 1.42
CA ASP A 827 18.17 25.74 1.96
C ASP A 827 19.48 26.47 1.66
N GLY A 828 19.53 27.25 0.57
CA GLY A 828 20.60 28.22 0.31
C GLY A 828 20.69 29.28 1.40
N LYS A 829 19.55 29.71 1.98
CA LYS A 829 19.53 30.56 3.17
C LYS A 829 19.90 29.78 4.44
N ASN A 830 19.41 28.56 4.62
CA ASN A 830 19.77 27.72 5.78
C ASN A 830 21.30 27.51 5.87
N MET A 831 21.98 27.34 4.73
CA MET A 831 23.45 27.32 4.64
C MET A 831 24.11 28.57 5.25
N LEU A 832 23.58 29.77 4.96
CA LEU A 832 24.07 31.02 5.54
C LEU A 832 23.86 31.05 7.06
N ASP A 833 22.64 30.73 7.53
CA ASP A 833 22.31 30.73 8.96
C ASP A 833 23.16 29.68 9.75
N VAL A 834 23.59 28.57 9.12
CA VAL A 834 24.55 27.61 9.68
C VAL A 834 25.99 28.16 9.66
N VAL A 835 26.43 28.76 8.56
CA VAL A 835 27.75 29.40 8.43
C VAL A 835 27.93 30.54 9.44
N ASP A 836 26.90 31.32 9.71
CA ASP A 836 26.94 32.41 10.69
C ASP A 836 27.01 31.90 12.13
N GLN A 837 26.26 30.84 12.45
CA GLN A 837 26.44 30.14 13.73
C GLN A 837 27.86 29.56 13.86
N ALA A 838 28.45 29.06 12.78
CA ALA A 838 29.84 28.59 12.77
C ALA A 838 30.84 29.73 13.04
N ARG A 839 30.64 30.89 12.40
CA ARG A 839 31.46 32.11 12.59
C ARG A 839 31.37 32.64 14.03
N VAL A 840 30.15 32.71 14.60
CA VAL A 840 29.92 33.13 15.98
C VAL A 840 30.57 32.16 16.98
N ARG A 841 30.35 30.84 16.84
CA ARG A 841 30.98 29.82 17.70
C ARG A 841 32.51 29.79 17.61
N SER A 842 33.09 30.32 16.52
CA SER A 842 34.54 30.34 16.28
C SER A 842 35.19 31.69 16.61
N ASN A 843 34.47 32.66 17.17
CA ASN A 843 34.92 34.06 17.36
C ASN A 843 35.40 34.75 16.06
N LEU A 844 34.90 34.32 14.89
CA LEU A 844 35.17 34.93 13.58
C LEU A 844 34.08 35.92 13.15
N ALA A 845 33.03 36.07 13.95
CA ALA A 845 31.97 37.05 13.76
C ALA A 845 32.51 38.49 13.95
N LYS A 846 32.43 39.31 12.91
CA LYS A 846 32.58 40.77 13.03
C LYS A 846 31.24 41.36 13.50
N PRO A 847 31.14 41.94 14.71
CA PRO A 847 29.98 42.75 15.07
C PRO A 847 29.94 44.00 14.17
N VAL A 848 28.75 44.53 13.93
CA VAL A 848 28.58 45.79 13.21
C VAL A 848 29.27 46.92 14.01
N ALA A 849 30.05 47.76 13.31
CA ALA A 849 30.65 48.94 13.91
C ALA A 849 29.57 50.01 14.19
N PRO A 850 29.62 50.70 15.34
CA PRO A 850 28.60 51.68 15.75
C PRO A 850 28.64 52.99 14.96
#